data_AF-A0AAD8MYM1-F1
#
_entry.id   AF-A0AAD8MYM1-F1
#
_cell.length_a   1.000
_cell.length_b   1.000
_cell.length_c   1.000
_cell.angle_alpha   90.00
_cell.angle_beta   90.00
_cell.angle_gamma   90.00
#
_symmetry.space_group_name_H-M   'P 1'
#
loop_
_entity.id
_entity.type
_entity.pdbx_description
1 polymer ?
#
loop_
_entity_poly.entity_id
_entity_poly.type
_entity_poly.pdbx_seq_one_letter_code
_entity_poly.pdbx_strand_id
1 'polypeptide(L)'
;MAFCKYDTIGGLNDSTEDWILRVRAQAIWKGITKQTGEFRGYNIIFFDDYSSRIHAFITAPIVPQFEKKLEEGQIYELETFKVKTYNGDETNRAVRNDKHIYFTADTKLEKETIPGIKIPKHSFDLFNLEDMEAMKNDNRFLTDIVAVIEDVQPKVSYTKNSEEKSHVPIVISDGRTTLNVTFFNEMGNNFLETYQTADTKPVIIIIACVKVSEWKDVLNLTNFPATRFYLNTDHSAVDMLRQRLAMSNFYVMDIEDDEEVCEVPVMKISEIRKLNEAYVEKKVACEITVKKFDEKMNWYSPFCIECDEDINAVDGKYFCTTKTCQRNYPYPDKRFRLYSLCSDDTGTIPIVWPDDEICRLTGKTVYDVEAEESEVEECNKIPELLKSFEKKTYKITIILKDENLKQGSKVYMASNISNPIEMSGNHSPTQNVNVDVKETELTTISAENDLICKDFSPPTEKSSNKCRPRIFFEDVDNQAVKEPKLKNVKLEKVKIRIIRQWRIVTRTGQVFKGFNLLLLDSKNCRMHAFVPGSLADKISRMFTVGKLYILKNFQVKEYTEQDKFRVIHMNRQIIFTADTKLKALDENEIHIPGNMFDLYEFADLKKMATQTLYLTDVIGILHKKEKLNIYEKDGKQQVNIKFKLTDGRKKINVTFWDTLAEEFEGEITGNLEQPIIIIIASARVSSWKDEIDICNYSPTQFYINYDHHSVVKLRKMLKEPNFSTHQFSNTKKPSPICTISEIKTLGKEFVQEQVVCKGKVKFVEETKKWRKDFCTSCYSETETQNKEQYCNYCKRSVPHPLKRFHVSIVASDESGGIELILKDREVRTLLGKNVEEVENEEDSFPTCIKNLKGMDYSFKLLITEDNVLKRDFDYVVTNIVVGWEFQQEIQQEQSSLQNTQSVATEPSGSSYHFDNMSQHLQS
;
A
#
# COMPACT_ATOMS: atom_id res chain seq x y z
N MET A 1 19.78 -24.56 28.02
CA MET A 1 18.40 -24.77 27.48
C MET A 1 18.48 -24.88 25.96
N ALA A 2 17.41 -25.24 25.26
CA ALA A 2 17.36 -25.11 23.80
C ALA A 2 16.87 -23.70 23.39
N PHE A 3 17.23 -23.26 22.18
CA PHE A 3 16.58 -22.12 21.53
C PHE A 3 15.12 -22.49 21.18
N CYS A 4 14.24 -21.50 21.01
CA CYS A 4 12.83 -21.76 20.71
C CYS A 4 12.68 -22.48 19.35
N LYS A 5 12.08 -23.70 19.35
CA LYS A 5 11.88 -24.53 18.14
C LYS A 5 10.72 -24.11 17.25
N TYR A 6 9.85 -23.22 17.74
CA TYR A 6 8.54 -22.96 17.12
C TYR A 6 8.61 -21.85 16.06
N ASP A 7 7.88 -22.05 14.97
CA ASP A 7 7.66 -21.04 13.95
C ASP A 7 6.72 -19.91 14.43
N THR A 8 6.41 -18.97 13.54
CA THR A 8 5.34 -17.97 13.72
C THR A 8 4.32 -18.11 12.60
N ILE A 9 3.05 -17.80 12.86
CA ILE A 9 2.01 -17.70 11.82
C ILE A 9 2.37 -16.63 10.78
N GLY A 10 3.08 -15.57 11.18
CA GLY A 10 3.64 -14.57 10.27
C GLY A 10 4.68 -15.15 9.30
N GLY A 11 5.61 -15.97 9.81
CA GLY A 11 6.71 -16.59 9.06
C GLY A 11 6.32 -17.76 8.17
N LEU A 12 5.20 -18.44 8.45
CA LEU A 12 4.65 -19.50 7.60
C LEU A 12 4.64 -19.11 6.12
N ASN A 13 4.98 -20.06 5.25
CA ASN A 13 4.80 -19.93 3.80
C ASN A 13 4.61 -21.32 3.17
N ASP A 14 4.41 -21.37 1.87
CA ASP A 14 4.08 -22.58 1.10
C ASP A 14 5.29 -23.26 0.43
N SER A 15 6.54 -22.92 0.80
CA SER A 15 7.74 -23.59 0.28
C SER A 15 8.10 -24.89 1.01
N THR A 16 7.40 -25.24 2.10
CA THR A 16 7.53 -26.51 2.81
C THR A 16 6.22 -26.86 3.53
N GLU A 17 6.11 -28.11 3.97
CA GLU A 17 5.09 -28.61 4.89
C GLU A 17 5.65 -28.82 6.30
N ASP A 18 6.98 -28.83 6.47
CA ASP A 18 7.72 -29.14 7.70
C ASP A 18 7.74 -27.97 8.71
N TRP A 19 6.56 -27.43 9.01
CA TRP A 19 6.34 -26.38 9.99
C TRP A 19 6.04 -26.96 11.37
N ILE A 20 6.52 -26.29 12.43
CA ILE A 20 6.23 -26.64 13.83
C ILE A 20 5.61 -25.41 14.51
N LEU A 21 4.28 -25.37 14.55
CA LEU A 21 3.53 -24.28 15.18
C LEU A 21 3.06 -24.63 16.59
N ARG A 22 2.88 -23.57 17.39
CA ARG A 22 2.32 -23.62 18.74
C ARG A 22 1.21 -22.58 18.86
N VAL A 23 -0.03 -23.04 18.92
CA VAL A 23 -1.22 -22.22 18.63
C VAL A 23 -2.42 -22.52 19.53
N ARG A 24 -3.22 -21.50 19.87
CA ARG A 24 -4.52 -21.68 20.52
C ARG A 24 -5.64 -21.78 19.48
N ALA A 25 -6.55 -22.75 19.62
CA ALA A 25 -7.80 -22.80 18.87
C ALA A 25 -8.82 -21.80 19.45
N GLN A 26 -9.32 -20.85 18.66
CA GLN A 26 -10.28 -19.83 19.10
C GLN A 26 -11.74 -20.18 18.79
N ALA A 27 -12.00 -20.76 17.62
CA ALA A 27 -13.34 -21.15 17.18
C ALA A 27 -13.24 -22.35 16.24
N ILE A 28 -14.20 -23.29 16.32
CA ILE A 28 -14.27 -24.54 15.57
C ILE A 28 -15.71 -24.71 15.05
N TRP A 29 -15.90 -25.00 13.76
CA TRP A 29 -17.24 -25.25 13.21
C TRP A 29 -17.25 -26.20 12.00
N LYS A 30 -18.38 -26.89 11.83
CA LYS A 30 -18.62 -27.81 10.71
C LYS A 30 -18.81 -27.02 9.41
N GLY A 31 -18.06 -27.37 8.37
CA GLY A 31 -18.27 -26.92 7.01
C GLY A 31 -19.32 -27.79 6.33
N ILE A 32 -20.40 -27.17 5.81
CA ILE A 32 -21.55 -27.87 5.25
C ILE A 32 -21.94 -27.27 3.88
N THR A 33 -22.24 -28.10 2.88
CA THR A 33 -22.78 -27.67 1.59
C THR A 33 -24.20 -27.12 1.78
N LYS A 34 -24.42 -25.81 1.56
CA LYS A 34 -25.71 -25.12 1.81
C LYS A 34 -26.91 -25.71 1.05
N GLN A 35 -26.67 -26.34 -0.11
CA GLN A 35 -27.70 -26.89 -0.98
C GLN A 35 -28.08 -28.34 -0.66
N THR A 36 -27.15 -29.13 -0.09
CA THR A 36 -27.32 -30.58 0.09
C THR A 36 -27.25 -31.05 1.55
N GLY A 37 -26.86 -30.19 2.49
CA GLY A 37 -26.64 -30.56 3.89
C GLY A 37 -25.38 -31.41 4.13
N GLU A 38 -24.58 -31.66 3.09
CA GLU A 38 -23.40 -32.53 3.10
C GLU A 38 -22.25 -31.94 3.95
N PHE A 39 -21.66 -32.77 4.81
CA PHE A 39 -20.51 -32.42 5.65
C PHE A 39 -19.19 -32.46 4.86
N ARG A 40 -18.49 -31.32 4.80
CA ARG A 40 -17.21 -31.17 4.09
C ARG A 40 -15.97 -31.34 4.97
N GLY A 41 -16.10 -31.11 6.27
CA GLY A 41 -14.96 -31.07 7.19
C GLY A 41 -15.13 -30.08 8.35
N TYR A 42 -14.07 -29.91 9.14
CA TYR A 42 -14.00 -28.88 10.18
C TYR A 42 -13.19 -27.66 9.73
N ASN A 43 -13.65 -26.49 10.14
CA ASN A 43 -12.97 -25.21 10.05
C ASN A 43 -12.54 -24.80 11.45
N ILE A 44 -11.36 -24.19 11.58
CA ILE A 44 -10.75 -23.80 12.85
C ILE A 44 -10.11 -22.42 12.69
N ILE A 45 -10.20 -21.56 13.70
CA ILE A 45 -9.31 -20.38 13.84
C ILE A 45 -8.23 -20.74 14.86
N PHE A 46 -6.97 -20.62 14.45
CA PHE A 46 -5.80 -20.72 15.32
C PHE A 46 -5.13 -19.35 15.50
N PHE A 47 -4.41 -19.13 16.61
CA PHE A 47 -3.49 -18.00 16.74
C PHE A 47 -2.25 -18.31 17.59
N ASP A 48 -1.13 -17.65 17.30
CA ASP A 48 0.18 -17.89 17.92
C ASP A 48 0.49 -16.96 19.11
N ASP A 49 1.71 -17.05 19.65
CA ASP A 49 2.20 -16.16 20.70
C ASP A 49 2.16 -14.68 20.29
N TYR A 50 2.45 -14.36 19.02
CA TYR A 50 2.32 -13.01 18.45
C TYR A 50 0.86 -12.53 18.28
N SER A 51 -0.13 -13.31 18.71
CA SER A 51 -1.58 -13.11 18.51
C SER A 51 -2.02 -13.15 17.04
N SER A 52 -1.15 -13.64 16.15
CA SER A 52 -1.37 -13.67 14.70
C SER A 52 -2.35 -14.78 14.38
N ARG A 53 -3.53 -14.44 13.85
CA ARG A 53 -4.61 -15.39 13.60
C ARG A 53 -4.49 -16.05 12.23
N ILE A 54 -4.83 -17.32 12.10
CA ILE A 54 -4.90 -18.07 10.85
C ILE A 54 -6.11 -19.01 10.83
N HIS A 55 -6.66 -19.28 9.65
CA HIS A 55 -7.69 -20.30 9.48
C HIS A 55 -7.03 -21.66 9.20
N ALA A 56 -7.63 -22.75 9.67
CA ALA A 56 -7.27 -24.11 9.29
C ALA A 56 -8.49 -24.92 8.87
N PHE A 57 -8.30 -25.86 7.95
CA PHE A 57 -9.34 -26.76 7.45
C PHE A 57 -8.91 -28.23 7.49
N ILE A 58 -9.83 -29.07 7.94
CA ILE A 58 -9.67 -30.53 8.04
C ILE A 58 -10.74 -31.17 7.18
N THR A 59 -10.36 -31.82 6.08
CA THR A 59 -11.30 -32.46 5.14
C THR A 59 -12.01 -33.66 5.78
N ALA A 60 -13.29 -33.85 5.46
CA ALA A 60 -14.12 -34.91 6.06
C ALA A 60 -13.47 -36.32 6.16
N PRO A 61 -12.68 -36.82 5.19
CA PRO A 61 -12.04 -38.14 5.30
C PRO A 61 -11.04 -38.29 6.45
N ILE A 62 -10.37 -37.21 6.88
CA ILE A 62 -9.38 -37.23 7.97
C ILE A 62 -9.91 -36.68 9.29
N VAL A 63 -11.08 -36.02 9.30
CA VAL A 63 -11.75 -35.51 10.52
C VAL A 63 -11.77 -36.50 11.70
N PRO A 64 -12.07 -37.81 11.52
CA PRO A 64 -12.12 -38.77 12.64
C PRO A 64 -10.80 -38.92 13.43
N GLN A 65 -9.66 -38.52 12.87
CA GLN A 65 -8.35 -38.53 13.53
C GLN A 65 -8.19 -37.37 14.53
N PHE A 66 -8.90 -36.26 14.31
CA PHE A 66 -8.71 -34.99 15.02
C PHE A 66 -9.93 -34.55 15.84
N GLU A 67 -11.15 -34.93 15.46
CA GLU A 67 -12.40 -34.45 16.08
C GLU A 67 -12.44 -34.66 17.61
N LYS A 68 -11.92 -35.79 18.10
CA LYS A 68 -11.87 -36.11 19.55
C LYS A 68 -10.72 -35.44 20.31
N LYS A 69 -9.83 -34.72 19.62
CA LYS A 69 -8.70 -33.97 20.19
C LYS A 69 -8.94 -32.46 20.22
N LEU A 70 -9.89 -31.97 19.42
CA LEU A 70 -10.08 -30.56 19.10
C LEU A 70 -11.14 -29.90 19.98
N GLU A 71 -10.71 -28.88 20.72
CA GLU A 71 -11.51 -28.17 21.72
C GLU A 71 -11.24 -26.66 21.64
N GLU A 72 -12.28 -25.83 21.73
CA GLU A 72 -12.10 -24.36 21.76
C GLU A 72 -11.35 -23.92 23.03
N GLY A 73 -10.52 -22.88 22.87
CA GLY A 73 -9.69 -22.31 23.93
C GLY A 73 -8.40 -23.06 24.24
N GLN A 74 -8.18 -24.28 23.71
CA GLN A 74 -6.99 -25.09 24.02
C GLN A 74 -5.77 -24.73 23.15
N ILE A 75 -4.56 -25.00 23.67
CA ILE A 75 -3.28 -24.82 22.96
C ILE A 75 -2.80 -26.16 22.42
N TYR A 76 -2.22 -26.14 21.21
CA TYR A 76 -1.71 -27.30 20.49
C TYR A 76 -0.32 -27.05 19.92
N GLU A 77 0.51 -28.09 19.95
CA GLU A 77 1.60 -28.27 19.00
C GLU A 77 1.02 -28.86 17.71
N LEU A 78 1.39 -28.27 16.57
CA LEU A 78 0.89 -28.61 15.23
C LEU A 78 2.11 -28.78 14.32
N GLU A 79 2.33 -30.00 13.82
CA GLU A 79 3.46 -30.34 12.95
C GLU A 79 2.98 -30.85 11.57
N THR A 80 3.79 -30.62 10.53
CA THR A 80 3.65 -31.23 9.19
C THR A 80 2.31 -30.92 8.51
N PHE A 81 2.13 -29.71 7.96
CA PHE A 81 0.86 -29.27 7.37
C PHE A 81 1.00 -28.36 6.14
N LYS A 82 -0.01 -28.40 5.28
CA LYS A 82 -0.02 -27.62 4.03
C LYS A 82 -0.49 -26.19 4.27
N VAL A 83 0.44 -25.23 4.26
CA VAL A 83 0.10 -23.81 4.12
C VAL A 83 -0.35 -23.54 2.68
N LYS A 84 -1.46 -22.82 2.50
CA LYS A 84 -1.87 -22.27 1.20
C LYS A 84 -2.28 -20.80 1.34
N THR A 85 -2.20 -20.05 0.26
CA THR A 85 -2.80 -18.72 0.14
C THR A 85 -4.26 -18.85 -0.32
N TYR A 86 -5.16 -18.06 0.26
CA TYR A 86 -6.54 -17.94 -0.20
C TYR A 86 -6.61 -17.39 -1.63
N ASN A 87 -7.47 -17.93 -2.48
CA ASN A 87 -7.56 -17.55 -3.88
C ASN A 87 -8.50 -16.36 -4.11
N GLY A 88 -9.37 -16.04 -3.16
CA GLY A 88 -10.22 -14.85 -3.09
C GLY A 88 -11.63 -15.03 -3.66
N ASP A 89 -12.01 -16.26 -4.02
CA ASP A 89 -13.38 -16.70 -4.26
C ASP A 89 -14.07 -17.17 -2.96
N GLU A 90 -13.31 -17.38 -1.88
CA GLU A 90 -13.83 -17.86 -0.59
C GLU A 90 -14.55 -16.71 0.15
N THR A 91 -15.86 -16.85 0.32
CA THR A 91 -16.72 -15.87 1.02
C THR A 91 -16.92 -16.22 2.49
N ASN A 92 -17.15 -15.21 3.33
CA ASN A 92 -17.37 -15.31 4.78
C ASN A 92 -16.14 -15.89 5.53
N ARG A 93 -14.92 -15.50 5.12
CA ARG A 93 -13.65 -15.86 5.80
C ARG A 93 -13.61 -15.25 7.19
N ALA A 94 -13.36 -16.09 8.20
CA ALA A 94 -13.36 -15.68 9.60
C ALA A 94 -12.10 -14.91 10.05
N VAL A 95 -11.03 -14.88 9.24
CA VAL A 95 -9.81 -14.09 9.52
C VAL A 95 -9.25 -13.47 8.23
N ARG A 96 -8.56 -12.33 8.38
CA ARG A 96 -7.99 -11.55 7.27
C ARG A 96 -6.58 -11.98 6.83
N ASN A 97 -5.98 -12.98 7.49
CA ASN A 97 -4.70 -13.58 7.09
C ASN A 97 -4.76 -14.06 5.63
N ASP A 98 -3.71 -13.80 4.85
CA ASP A 98 -3.60 -14.20 3.44
C ASP A 98 -3.44 -15.72 3.27
N LYS A 99 -2.97 -16.40 4.32
CA LYS A 99 -2.76 -17.85 4.38
C LYS A 99 -3.87 -18.58 5.16
N HIS A 100 -3.98 -19.87 4.89
CA HIS A 100 -4.71 -20.84 5.70
C HIS A 100 -4.00 -22.21 5.67
N ILE A 101 -4.24 -22.99 6.72
CA ILE A 101 -3.65 -24.31 6.93
C ILE A 101 -4.62 -25.39 6.41
N TYR A 102 -4.09 -26.40 5.74
CA TYR A 102 -4.77 -27.65 5.43
C TYR A 102 -4.07 -28.79 6.16
N PHE A 103 -4.85 -29.56 6.91
CA PHE A 103 -4.37 -30.80 7.53
C PHE A 103 -4.22 -31.87 6.43
N THR A 104 -3.14 -32.64 6.49
CA THR A 104 -2.88 -33.83 5.67
C THR A 104 -3.16 -35.09 6.49
N ALA A 105 -2.85 -36.27 5.94
CA ALA A 105 -2.87 -37.51 6.72
C ALA A 105 -1.68 -37.62 7.70
N ASP A 106 -0.63 -36.82 7.46
CA ASP A 106 0.64 -36.82 8.18
C ASP A 106 0.71 -35.71 9.25
N THR A 107 -0.25 -34.76 9.23
CA THR A 107 -0.34 -33.67 10.19
C THR A 107 -0.53 -34.18 11.62
N LYS A 108 0.42 -33.84 12.48
CA LYS A 108 0.34 -34.14 13.91
C LYS A 108 -0.33 -32.98 14.64
N LEU A 109 -1.27 -33.32 15.51
CA LEU A 109 -1.91 -32.38 16.43
C LEU A 109 -1.83 -32.98 17.84
N GLU A 110 -1.08 -32.33 18.71
CA GLU A 110 -0.89 -32.72 20.11
C GLU A 110 -1.29 -31.55 21.02
N LYS A 111 -2.12 -31.85 22.04
CA LYS A 111 -2.60 -30.83 22.98
C LYS A 111 -1.48 -30.51 23.97
N GLU A 112 -1.02 -29.27 23.99
CA GLU A 112 0.12 -28.89 24.83
C GLU A 112 -0.29 -28.89 26.31
N THR A 113 0.50 -29.58 27.14
CA THR A 113 0.33 -29.67 28.60
C THR A 113 1.47 -29.01 29.38
N ILE A 114 2.54 -28.59 28.69
CA ILE A 114 3.75 -28.02 29.28
C ILE A 114 3.69 -26.47 29.20
N PRO A 115 4.10 -25.72 30.24
CA PRO A 115 4.17 -24.26 30.18
C PRO A 115 5.26 -23.76 29.21
N GLY A 116 4.84 -23.32 28.02
CA GLY A 116 5.66 -22.51 27.09
C GLY A 116 5.35 -21.01 27.17
N ILE A 117 5.74 -20.25 26.14
CA ILE A 117 5.47 -18.80 26.03
C ILE A 117 3.95 -18.54 26.16
N LYS A 118 3.56 -17.54 26.97
CA LYS A 118 2.15 -17.22 27.22
C LYS A 118 1.44 -16.75 25.95
N ILE A 119 0.47 -17.53 25.47
CA ILE A 119 -0.47 -17.16 24.40
C ILE A 119 -1.72 -16.54 25.05
N PRO A 120 -2.22 -15.37 24.61
CA PRO A 120 -3.46 -14.74 25.14
C PRO A 120 -4.70 -15.65 25.07
N LYS A 121 -5.78 -15.31 25.80
CA LYS A 121 -7.05 -16.07 25.79
C LYS A 121 -7.77 -15.98 24.44
N HIS A 122 -7.75 -14.80 23.83
CA HIS A 122 -8.42 -14.45 22.57
C HIS A 122 -7.53 -13.55 21.73
N SER A 123 -7.78 -13.49 20.42
CA SER A 123 -7.27 -12.46 19.51
C SER A 123 -8.42 -11.97 18.62
N PHE A 124 -8.63 -10.66 18.58
CA PHE A 124 -9.73 -10.01 17.85
C PHE A 124 -9.19 -8.97 16.86
N ASP A 125 -9.84 -8.84 15.72
CA ASP A 125 -9.55 -7.86 14.67
C ASP A 125 -10.68 -6.84 14.61
N LEU A 126 -10.72 -5.94 15.61
CA LEU A 126 -11.86 -5.07 15.89
C LEU A 126 -11.96 -3.89 14.92
N PHE A 127 -13.17 -3.62 14.43
CA PHE A 127 -13.55 -2.49 13.55
C PHE A 127 -14.55 -1.56 14.26
N ASN A 128 -14.62 -0.30 13.82
CA ASN A 128 -15.60 0.67 14.33
C ASN A 128 -16.98 0.36 13.73
N LEU A 129 -18.09 0.77 14.37
CA LEU A 129 -19.41 0.49 13.81
C LEU A 129 -19.71 1.34 12.56
N GLU A 130 -19.10 2.51 12.44
CA GLU A 130 -19.14 3.35 11.22
C GLU A 130 -18.62 2.63 9.97
N ASP A 131 -17.63 1.73 10.10
CA ASP A 131 -17.08 0.93 8.99
C ASP A 131 -18.10 -0.06 8.38
N MET A 132 -19.17 -0.42 9.11
CA MET A 132 -20.08 -1.51 8.72
C MET A 132 -20.87 -1.18 7.44
N GLU A 133 -21.23 0.08 7.21
CA GLU A 133 -21.97 0.49 6.02
C GLU A 133 -21.14 0.30 4.74
N ALA A 134 -19.84 0.59 4.79
CA ALA A 134 -18.90 0.27 3.71
C ALA A 134 -18.68 -1.24 3.53
N MET A 135 -18.81 -2.03 4.61
CA MET A 135 -18.63 -3.49 4.58
C MET A 135 -19.89 -4.30 4.25
N LYS A 136 -21.09 -3.69 4.17
CA LYS A 136 -22.36 -4.45 3.96
C LYS A 136 -22.41 -5.28 2.69
N ASN A 137 -21.67 -4.87 1.66
CA ASN A 137 -21.51 -5.56 0.39
C ASN A 137 -20.24 -6.45 0.33
N ASP A 138 -19.35 -6.38 1.32
CA ASP A 138 -18.14 -7.22 1.36
C ASP A 138 -18.44 -8.61 1.93
N ASN A 139 -18.86 -9.51 1.05
CA ASN A 139 -19.09 -10.91 1.41
C ASN A 139 -17.80 -11.74 1.63
N ARG A 140 -16.60 -11.18 1.47
CA ARG A 140 -15.33 -11.94 1.56
C ARG A 140 -15.01 -12.31 3.01
N PHE A 141 -15.29 -11.43 3.96
CA PHE A 141 -14.87 -11.56 5.35
C PHE A 141 -16.04 -11.55 6.33
N LEU A 142 -15.78 -12.08 7.52
CA LEU A 142 -16.54 -11.78 8.72
C LEU A 142 -15.74 -10.77 9.55
N THR A 143 -16.44 -10.02 10.40
CA THR A 143 -15.88 -8.87 11.11
C THR A 143 -15.94 -9.10 12.62
N ASP A 144 -14.94 -8.61 13.36
CA ASP A 144 -15.03 -8.53 14.82
C ASP A 144 -15.39 -7.08 15.20
N ILE A 145 -16.35 -6.89 16.11
CA ILE A 145 -16.75 -5.57 16.63
C ILE A 145 -16.76 -5.55 18.16
N VAL A 146 -16.67 -4.35 18.75
CA VAL A 146 -16.88 -4.10 20.18
C VAL A 146 -17.86 -2.95 20.35
N ALA A 147 -18.88 -3.13 21.18
CA ALA A 147 -19.96 -2.15 21.34
C ALA A 147 -20.65 -2.25 22.70
N VAL A 148 -21.38 -1.21 23.09
CA VAL A 148 -22.32 -1.21 24.21
C VAL A 148 -23.64 -1.81 23.70
N ILE A 149 -24.31 -2.66 24.50
CA ILE A 149 -25.69 -3.09 24.22
C ILE A 149 -26.65 -2.01 24.73
N GLU A 150 -27.47 -1.45 23.84
CA GLU A 150 -28.46 -0.42 24.16
C GLU A 150 -29.87 -1.00 24.38
N ASP A 151 -30.29 -1.94 23.53
CA ASP A 151 -31.60 -2.63 23.61
C ASP A 151 -31.46 -4.13 23.33
N VAL A 152 -32.32 -4.94 23.94
CA VAL A 152 -32.44 -6.39 23.72
C VAL A 152 -33.91 -6.76 23.60
N GLN A 153 -34.33 -7.09 22.38
CA GLN A 153 -35.74 -7.33 22.07
C GLN A 153 -36.15 -8.78 22.38
N PRO A 154 -37.44 -9.04 22.63
CA PRO A 154 -37.92 -10.39 22.90
C PRO A 154 -37.60 -11.37 21.77
N LYS A 155 -37.30 -12.63 22.14
CA LYS A 155 -37.12 -13.73 21.18
C LYS A 155 -38.39 -13.93 20.36
N VAL A 156 -38.25 -13.94 19.04
CA VAL A 156 -39.34 -14.21 18.09
C VAL A 156 -39.13 -15.58 17.44
N SER A 157 -40.00 -16.55 17.77
CA SER A 157 -40.10 -17.84 17.07
C SER A 157 -41.02 -17.76 15.85
N TYR A 158 -40.69 -18.51 14.79
CA TYR A 158 -41.45 -18.59 13.53
C TYR A 158 -41.16 -19.91 12.80
N THR A 159 -42.10 -20.42 12.00
CA THR A 159 -41.89 -21.64 11.20
C THR A 159 -41.36 -21.28 9.81
N LYS A 160 -40.33 -22.00 9.34
CA LYS A 160 -39.81 -21.89 7.96
C LYS A 160 -39.37 -23.25 7.46
N ASN A 161 -39.80 -23.64 6.26
CA ASN A 161 -39.53 -24.95 5.66
C ASN A 161 -39.91 -26.14 6.58
N SER A 162 -41.03 -26.01 7.31
CA SER A 162 -41.50 -26.97 8.34
C SER A 162 -40.60 -27.14 9.58
N GLU A 163 -39.53 -26.35 9.72
CA GLU A 163 -38.72 -26.28 10.93
C GLU A 163 -39.12 -25.07 11.78
N GLU A 164 -39.08 -25.18 13.11
CA GLU A 164 -39.09 -23.99 13.97
C GLU A 164 -37.74 -23.28 13.87
N LYS A 165 -37.79 -21.96 13.67
CA LYS A 165 -36.67 -21.03 13.71
C LYS A 165 -36.98 -19.93 14.72
N SER A 166 -35.94 -19.27 15.20
CA SER A 166 -36.11 -18.11 16.07
C SER A 166 -35.02 -17.07 15.85
N HIS A 167 -35.27 -15.85 16.30
CA HIS A 167 -34.28 -14.78 16.29
C HIS A 167 -34.45 -13.85 17.50
N VAL A 168 -33.35 -13.18 17.85
CA VAL A 168 -33.26 -12.17 18.90
C VAL A 168 -32.63 -10.92 18.28
N PRO A 169 -33.41 -9.84 18.05
CA PRO A 169 -32.87 -8.54 17.70
C PRO A 169 -32.25 -7.86 18.92
N ILE A 170 -31.11 -7.20 18.74
CA ILE A 170 -30.48 -6.31 19.73
C ILE A 170 -29.98 -5.04 19.03
N VAL A 171 -29.90 -3.94 19.77
CA VAL A 171 -29.31 -2.69 19.32
C VAL A 171 -27.98 -2.47 20.04
N ILE A 172 -26.94 -2.13 19.29
CA ILE A 172 -25.60 -1.87 19.82
C ILE A 172 -25.07 -0.51 19.36
N SER A 173 -24.22 0.13 20.17
CA SER A 173 -23.60 1.41 19.82
C SER A 173 -22.15 1.52 20.26
N ASP A 174 -21.37 2.27 19.49
CA ASP A 174 -20.04 2.78 19.87
C ASP A 174 -20.07 4.28 20.22
N GLY A 175 -21.27 4.86 20.38
CA GLY A 175 -21.50 6.27 20.66
C GLY A 175 -21.56 7.15 19.40
N ARG A 176 -20.70 6.90 18.41
CA ARG A 176 -20.75 7.60 17.11
C ARG A 176 -21.81 6.98 16.20
N THR A 177 -21.87 5.65 16.18
CA THR A 177 -22.78 4.87 15.32
C THR A 177 -23.54 3.82 16.14
N THR A 178 -24.85 3.73 15.91
CA THR A 178 -25.74 2.70 16.49
C THR A 178 -26.24 1.77 15.37
N LEU A 179 -26.20 0.45 15.61
CA LEU A 179 -26.55 -0.60 14.63
C LEU A 179 -27.46 -1.69 15.21
N ASN A 180 -28.24 -2.30 14.32
CA ASN A 180 -29.00 -3.51 14.62
C ASN A 180 -28.14 -4.77 14.45
N VAL A 181 -28.31 -5.72 15.37
CA VAL A 181 -27.80 -7.09 15.26
C VAL A 181 -28.96 -8.06 15.42
N THR A 182 -28.95 -9.16 14.68
CA THR A 182 -29.92 -10.26 14.80
C THR A 182 -29.21 -11.60 15.00
N PHE A 183 -29.33 -12.18 16.19
CA PHE A 183 -28.85 -13.54 16.46
C PHE A 183 -29.95 -14.58 16.21
N PHE A 184 -29.68 -15.53 15.31
CA PHE A 184 -30.61 -16.58 14.91
C PHE A 184 -30.41 -17.89 15.68
N ASN A 185 -31.53 -18.53 15.99
CA ASN A 185 -31.66 -19.87 16.58
C ASN A 185 -30.88 -20.02 17.90
N GLU A 186 -30.09 -21.09 18.02
CA GLU A 186 -29.29 -21.44 19.20
C GLU A 186 -28.45 -20.26 19.73
N MET A 187 -27.81 -19.49 18.85
CA MET A 187 -27.00 -18.34 19.28
C MET A 187 -27.82 -17.25 19.96
N GLY A 188 -29.09 -17.06 19.56
CA GLY A 188 -30.01 -16.16 20.22
C GLY A 188 -30.44 -16.65 21.61
N ASN A 189 -30.63 -17.96 21.78
CA ASN A 189 -30.90 -18.56 23.09
C ASN A 189 -29.71 -18.36 24.03
N ASN A 190 -28.52 -18.78 23.61
CA ASN A 190 -27.30 -18.74 24.41
C ASN A 190 -26.91 -17.29 24.76
N PHE A 191 -27.14 -16.35 23.85
CA PHE A 191 -26.97 -14.92 24.12
C PHE A 191 -27.91 -14.43 25.23
N LEU A 192 -29.21 -14.76 25.18
CA LEU A 192 -30.17 -14.32 26.20
C LEU A 192 -29.83 -14.88 27.59
N GLU A 193 -29.44 -16.16 27.69
CA GLU A 193 -29.00 -16.79 28.94
C GLU A 193 -27.75 -16.09 29.51
N THR A 194 -26.75 -15.82 28.66
CA THR A 194 -25.52 -15.13 29.07
C THR A 194 -25.78 -13.65 29.42
N TYR A 195 -26.73 -12.99 28.75
CA TYR A 195 -27.07 -11.59 28.99
C TYR A 195 -27.87 -11.38 30.30
N GLN A 196 -28.74 -12.34 30.63
CA GLN A 196 -29.46 -12.38 31.91
C GLN A 196 -28.51 -12.60 33.09
N THR A 197 -27.43 -13.36 32.90
CA THR A 197 -26.40 -13.65 33.91
C THR A 197 -25.21 -12.67 33.88
N ALA A 198 -25.26 -11.60 33.08
CA ALA A 198 -24.19 -10.62 32.99
C ALA A 198 -24.25 -9.59 34.14
N ASP A 199 -23.49 -9.84 35.22
CA ASP A 199 -23.44 -9.07 36.47
C ASP A 199 -23.08 -7.57 36.30
N THR A 200 -22.23 -7.25 35.33
CA THR A 200 -21.77 -5.85 35.10
C THR A 200 -22.64 -5.16 34.05
N LYS A 201 -23.23 -4.02 34.42
CA LYS A 201 -23.99 -3.12 33.54
C LYS A 201 -23.30 -1.74 33.45
N PRO A 202 -23.40 -1.01 32.33
CA PRO A 202 -23.95 -1.44 31.04
C PRO A 202 -23.10 -2.57 30.42
N VAL A 203 -23.74 -3.44 29.65
CA VAL A 203 -23.06 -4.61 29.07
C VAL A 203 -22.32 -4.18 27.81
N ILE A 204 -21.02 -4.46 27.76
CA ILE A 204 -20.23 -4.35 26.54
C ILE A 204 -20.10 -5.74 25.93
N ILE A 205 -20.31 -5.83 24.61
CA ILE A 205 -20.22 -7.05 23.82
C ILE A 205 -19.08 -6.93 22.83
N ILE A 206 -18.23 -7.96 22.77
CA ILE A 206 -17.44 -8.27 21.57
C ILE A 206 -18.22 -9.31 20.78
N ILE A 207 -18.50 -9.03 19.50
CA ILE A 207 -19.01 -10.04 18.56
C ILE A 207 -17.89 -10.33 17.58
N ALA A 208 -17.26 -11.49 17.71
CA ALA A 208 -16.25 -11.97 16.78
C ALA A 208 -16.92 -12.70 15.60
N CYS A 209 -16.38 -12.48 14.40
CA CYS A 209 -16.80 -13.11 13.16
C CYS A 209 -18.29 -12.94 12.86
N VAL A 210 -18.84 -11.75 13.08
CA VAL A 210 -20.20 -11.37 12.67
C VAL A 210 -20.26 -11.16 11.15
N LYS A 211 -21.42 -11.44 10.55
CA LYS A 211 -21.68 -11.19 9.13
C LYS A 211 -22.42 -9.88 8.95
N VAL A 212 -21.82 -8.93 8.23
CA VAL A 212 -22.51 -7.71 7.80
C VAL A 212 -23.52 -8.06 6.68
N SER A 213 -24.66 -7.37 6.65
CA SER A 213 -25.68 -7.54 5.62
C SER A 213 -26.66 -6.37 5.56
N GLU A 214 -27.30 -6.22 4.42
CA GLU A 214 -28.46 -5.35 4.25
C GLU A 214 -29.74 -6.18 4.13
N TRP A 215 -30.84 -5.70 4.71
CA TRP A 215 -32.16 -6.31 4.63
C TRP A 215 -33.26 -5.25 4.54
N LYS A 216 -33.93 -5.17 3.39
CA LYS A 216 -34.88 -4.08 3.05
C LYS A 216 -34.25 -2.70 3.25
N ASP A 217 -33.10 -2.48 2.60
CA ASP A 217 -32.38 -1.21 2.60
C ASP A 217 -31.87 -0.76 3.99
N VAL A 218 -31.94 -1.63 5.01
CA VAL A 218 -31.44 -1.41 6.38
C VAL A 218 -30.24 -2.30 6.67
N LEU A 219 -29.17 -1.70 7.19
CA LEU A 219 -27.98 -2.39 7.67
C LEU A 219 -28.28 -3.23 8.94
N ASN A 220 -27.89 -4.50 8.93
CA ASN A 220 -28.12 -5.45 10.03
C ASN A 220 -26.98 -6.49 10.11
N LEU A 221 -26.39 -6.63 11.30
CA LEU A 221 -25.35 -7.62 11.58
C LEU A 221 -25.98 -8.96 11.97
N THR A 222 -25.50 -10.08 11.43
CA THR A 222 -26.11 -11.40 11.61
C THR A 222 -25.06 -12.47 11.94
N ASN A 223 -25.46 -13.55 12.62
CA ASN A 223 -24.53 -14.62 12.94
C ASN A 223 -24.28 -15.60 11.78
N PHE A 224 -23.07 -16.13 11.78
CA PHE A 224 -22.51 -17.14 10.89
C PHE A 224 -21.96 -18.32 11.74
N PRO A 225 -21.73 -19.53 11.22
CA PRO A 225 -21.17 -20.63 12.01
C PRO A 225 -19.86 -20.35 12.76
N ALA A 226 -19.05 -19.42 12.26
CA ALA A 226 -17.81 -18.96 12.92
C ALA A 226 -18.03 -17.89 14.02
N THR A 227 -19.22 -17.29 14.10
CA THR A 227 -19.49 -16.19 15.05
C THR A 227 -19.38 -16.68 16.49
N ARG A 228 -18.77 -15.87 17.36
CA ARG A 228 -18.76 -16.05 18.83
C ARG A 228 -18.99 -14.69 19.47
N PHE A 229 -19.72 -14.63 20.58
CA PHE A 229 -19.90 -13.40 21.35
C PHE A 229 -19.27 -13.53 22.73
N TYR A 230 -18.84 -12.40 23.30
CA TYR A 230 -18.21 -12.33 24.61
C TYR A 230 -18.74 -11.09 25.34
N LEU A 231 -19.45 -11.29 26.45
CA LEU A 231 -20.01 -10.19 27.26
C LEU A 231 -19.01 -9.80 28.37
N ASN A 232 -18.72 -8.50 28.49
CA ASN A 232 -17.86 -7.92 29.53
C ASN A 232 -16.49 -8.62 29.70
N THR A 233 -15.92 -9.15 28.61
CA THR A 233 -14.71 -10.00 28.66
C THR A 233 -13.46 -9.22 29.06
N ASP A 234 -12.53 -9.95 29.70
CA ASP A 234 -11.19 -9.53 30.11
C ASP A 234 -10.31 -9.24 28.89
N HIS A 235 -10.42 -8.03 28.34
CA HIS A 235 -9.78 -7.57 27.12
C HIS A 235 -9.76 -6.03 27.04
N SER A 236 -8.60 -5.44 26.76
CA SER A 236 -8.35 -3.98 26.77
C SER A 236 -9.39 -3.14 26.01
N ALA A 237 -9.91 -3.64 24.89
CA ALA A 237 -10.98 -2.98 24.13
C ALA A 237 -12.27 -2.73 24.93
N VAL A 238 -12.66 -3.67 25.81
CA VAL A 238 -13.83 -3.57 26.67
C VAL A 238 -13.62 -2.47 27.71
N ASP A 239 -12.43 -2.41 28.30
CA ASP A 239 -12.09 -1.42 29.32
C ASP A 239 -11.95 -0.01 28.73
N MET A 240 -11.31 0.13 27.56
CA MET A 240 -11.24 1.39 26.81
C MET A 240 -12.64 1.90 26.43
N LEU A 241 -13.54 1.01 25.96
CA LEU A 241 -14.91 1.41 25.66
C LEU A 241 -15.70 1.79 26.93
N ARG A 242 -15.50 1.07 28.04
CA ARG A 242 -16.13 1.36 29.34
C ARG A 242 -15.66 2.71 29.91
N GLN A 243 -14.38 3.04 29.76
CA GLN A 243 -13.84 4.37 30.09
C GLN A 243 -14.43 5.45 29.19
N ARG A 244 -14.50 5.22 27.88
CA ARG A 244 -15.07 6.18 26.92
C ARG A 244 -16.56 6.47 27.17
N LEU A 245 -17.31 5.44 27.54
CA LEU A 245 -18.74 5.53 27.91
C LEU A 245 -19.00 6.33 29.20
N ALA A 246 -18.00 6.48 30.07
CA ALA A 246 -18.10 7.32 31.27
C ALA A 246 -17.94 8.83 30.97
N MET A 247 -17.64 9.22 29.73
CA MET A 247 -17.52 10.62 29.30
C MET A 247 -18.85 11.17 28.78
N SER A 248 -19.15 12.44 29.09
CA SER A 248 -20.43 13.08 28.78
C SER A 248 -20.67 13.42 27.30
N ASN A 249 -19.66 13.26 26.44
CA ASN A 249 -19.69 13.61 25.02
C ASN A 249 -19.76 12.38 24.08
N PHE A 250 -20.26 11.24 24.57
CA PHE A 250 -20.22 9.96 23.86
C PHE A 250 -21.03 9.93 22.54
N TYR A 251 -22.09 10.74 22.42
CA TYR A 251 -23.08 10.69 21.31
C TYR A 251 -23.18 12.01 20.50
N VAL A 252 -22.21 12.31 19.63
CA VAL A 252 -22.19 13.52 18.77
C VAL A 252 -21.58 13.21 17.38
N MET A 253 -22.05 13.88 16.32
CA MET A 253 -21.69 13.66 14.89
C MET A 253 -21.25 14.94 14.16
N ASP A 254 -20.46 14.80 13.10
CA ASP A 254 -20.03 15.85 12.15
C ASP A 254 -20.57 15.57 10.71
N ILE A 255 -20.45 16.53 9.76
CA ILE A 255 -21.18 16.54 8.46
C ILE A 255 -20.28 16.91 7.24
N GLU A 256 -20.61 16.36 6.05
CA GLU A 256 -19.95 16.58 4.73
C GLU A 256 -20.58 17.69 3.85
N ASP A 257 -20.03 17.92 2.64
CA ASP A 257 -20.14 19.15 1.83
C ASP A 257 -20.05 18.81 0.27
N ASP A 258 -20.54 19.65 -0.68
CA ASP A 258 -20.78 19.40 -2.15
C ASP A 258 -20.05 20.32 -3.23
N GLU A 259 -20.05 20.07 -4.57
CA GLU A 259 -19.10 20.82 -5.47
C GLU A 259 -19.43 22.32 -5.78
N GLU A 260 -18.55 23.25 -5.40
CA GLU A 260 -18.60 24.68 -5.75
C GLU A 260 -17.33 25.24 -6.44
N VAL A 261 -17.51 26.04 -7.49
CA VAL A 261 -16.44 26.58 -8.35
C VAL A 261 -16.00 27.95 -7.86
N CYS A 262 -14.82 28.03 -7.23
CA CYS A 262 -14.18 29.31 -6.92
C CYS A 262 -13.51 29.90 -8.16
N GLU A 263 -13.97 31.06 -8.63
CA GLU A 263 -13.19 31.88 -9.57
C GLU A 263 -11.90 32.39 -8.90
N VAL A 264 -10.79 32.38 -9.64
CA VAL A 264 -9.48 32.85 -9.14
C VAL A 264 -9.31 34.32 -9.52
N PRO A 265 -9.15 35.25 -8.56
CA PRO A 265 -9.05 36.67 -8.85
C PRO A 265 -7.75 36.99 -9.62
N VAL A 266 -7.88 37.76 -10.70
CA VAL A 266 -6.76 38.32 -11.45
C VAL A 266 -6.39 39.67 -10.83
N MET A 267 -5.10 39.88 -10.54
CA MET A 267 -4.60 41.07 -9.85
C MET A 267 -3.25 41.53 -10.43
N LYS A 268 -2.89 42.79 -10.17
CA LYS A 268 -1.58 43.37 -10.47
C LYS A 268 -0.53 43.01 -9.42
N ILE A 269 0.75 43.05 -9.78
CA ILE A 269 1.88 42.79 -8.86
C ILE A 269 1.85 43.73 -7.64
N SER A 270 1.50 45.00 -7.84
CA SER A 270 1.38 45.98 -6.76
C SER A 270 0.19 45.76 -5.82
N GLU A 271 -0.72 44.83 -6.15
CA GLU A 271 -1.85 44.40 -5.32
C GLU A 271 -1.50 43.10 -4.60
N ILE A 272 -0.89 42.12 -5.29
CA ILE A 272 -0.34 40.89 -4.70
C ILE A 272 0.62 41.23 -3.54
N ARG A 273 1.47 42.24 -3.72
CA ARG A 273 2.41 42.75 -2.69
C ARG A 273 1.75 43.45 -1.49
N LYS A 274 0.43 43.68 -1.51
CA LYS A 274 -0.36 44.31 -0.42
C LYS A 274 -1.31 43.32 0.27
N LEU A 275 -1.36 42.07 -0.19
CA LEU A 275 -2.14 41.03 0.46
C LEU A 275 -1.62 40.75 1.87
N ASN A 276 -2.53 40.35 2.75
CA ASN A 276 -2.26 40.01 4.14
C ASN A 276 -2.57 38.54 4.41
N GLU A 277 -2.44 38.11 5.66
CA GLU A 277 -2.60 36.72 6.10
C GLU A 277 -3.97 36.09 5.76
N ALA A 278 -5.01 36.89 5.48
CA ALA A 278 -6.30 36.39 5.02
C ALA A 278 -6.27 35.75 3.61
N TYR A 279 -5.11 35.73 2.95
CA TYR A 279 -4.88 35.13 1.64
C TYR A 279 -3.97 33.89 1.65
N VAL A 280 -3.57 33.39 2.82
CA VAL A 280 -2.81 32.13 2.95
C VAL A 280 -3.57 30.97 2.28
N GLU A 281 -2.84 30.14 1.54
CA GLU A 281 -3.30 29.03 0.69
C GLU A 281 -4.27 29.40 -0.44
N LYS A 282 -4.67 30.66 -0.58
CA LYS A 282 -5.51 31.11 -1.69
C LYS A 282 -4.71 31.23 -2.98
N LYS A 283 -5.41 30.99 -4.10
CA LYS A 283 -4.90 31.21 -5.45
C LYS A 283 -5.21 32.63 -5.91
N VAL A 284 -4.25 33.25 -6.59
CA VAL A 284 -4.40 34.52 -7.32
C VAL A 284 -3.74 34.39 -8.69
N ALA A 285 -4.21 35.14 -9.68
CA ALA A 285 -3.63 35.16 -11.02
C ALA A 285 -3.07 36.55 -11.36
N CYS A 286 -2.06 36.61 -12.23
CA CYS A 286 -1.50 37.86 -12.76
C CYS A 286 -1.00 37.67 -14.19
N GLU A 287 -0.88 38.76 -14.94
CA GLU A 287 -0.38 38.78 -16.32
C GLU A 287 0.94 39.55 -16.35
N ILE A 288 2.03 38.86 -16.70
CA ILE A 288 3.41 39.33 -16.49
C ILE A 288 4.32 38.96 -17.65
N THR A 289 5.26 39.84 -17.99
CA THR A 289 6.33 39.60 -18.96
C THR A 289 7.59 39.07 -18.27
N VAL A 290 8.17 38.00 -18.80
CA VAL A 290 9.47 37.47 -18.33
C VAL A 290 10.57 38.43 -18.78
N LYS A 291 11.26 39.10 -17.84
CA LYS A 291 12.37 40.00 -18.20
C LYS A 291 13.68 39.26 -18.40
N LYS A 292 13.98 38.31 -17.51
CA LYS A 292 15.11 37.39 -17.61
C LYS A 292 14.99 36.20 -16.64
N PHE A 293 15.77 35.15 -16.87
CA PHE A 293 16.09 34.15 -15.85
C PHE A 293 17.32 34.55 -15.00
N ASP A 294 17.53 33.87 -13.87
CA ASP A 294 18.71 34.07 -13.02
C ASP A 294 19.81 33.06 -13.36
N GLU A 295 20.74 33.46 -14.22
CA GLU A 295 21.91 32.68 -14.67
C GLU A 295 22.91 32.32 -13.56
N LYS A 296 22.64 32.69 -12.30
CA LYS A 296 23.41 32.24 -11.12
C LYS A 296 22.82 31.01 -10.44
N MET A 297 21.57 30.67 -10.74
CA MET A 297 20.91 29.46 -10.24
C MET A 297 20.99 28.38 -11.32
N ASN A 298 21.12 27.11 -10.92
CA ASN A 298 21.07 26.03 -11.89
C ASN A 298 19.65 25.92 -12.49
N TRP A 299 19.56 25.63 -13.79
CA TRP A 299 18.30 25.61 -14.52
C TRP A 299 17.49 24.31 -14.33
N TYR A 300 18.15 23.26 -13.85
CA TYR A 300 17.52 22.06 -13.30
C TYR A 300 17.92 21.88 -11.82
N SER A 301 17.12 21.10 -11.09
CA SER A 301 17.53 20.52 -9.81
C SER A 301 17.43 19.00 -9.88
N PRO A 302 18.45 18.25 -9.44
CA PRO A 302 18.25 16.87 -9.01
C PRO A 302 17.22 16.82 -7.88
N PHE A 303 16.35 15.81 -7.86
CA PHE A 303 15.29 15.70 -6.85
C PHE A 303 15.06 14.25 -6.40
N CYS A 304 14.43 14.11 -5.23
CA CYS A 304 14.03 12.83 -4.67
C CYS A 304 12.61 12.47 -5.14
N ILE A 305 12.48 11.46 -6.00
CA ILE A 305 11.19 10.98 -6.54
C ILE A 305 10.18 10.62 -5.42
N GLU A 306 10.67 10.13 -4.27
CA GLU A 306 9.86 9.72 -3.12
C GLU A 306 9.42 10.89 -2.22
N CYS A 307 10.12 12.03 -2.25
CA CYS A 307 9.85 13.18 -1.38
C CYS A 307 9.38 14.45 -2.11
N ASP A 308 9.49 14.51 -3.44
CA ASP A 308 9.31 15.72 -4.26
C ASP A 308 10.23 16.90 -3.87
N GLU A 309 11.33 16.63 -3.16
CA GLU A 309 12.28 17.63 -2.65
C GLU A 309 13.57 17.68 -3.48
N ASP A 310 14.14 18.89 -3.62
CA ASP A 310 15.40 19.13 -4.33
C ASP A 310 16.59 18.55 -3.52
N ILE A 311 17.48 17.78 -4.17
CA ILE A 311 18.62 17.11 -3.51
C ILE A 311 19.96 17.56 -4.07
N ASN A 312 20.92 17.73 -3.16
CA ASN A 312 22.26 18.23 -3.47
C ASN A 312 23.30 17.09 -3.40
N ALA A 313 24.43 17.28 -4.08
CA ALA A 313 25.58 16.38 -3.96
C ALA A 313 26.46 16.75 -2.75
N VAL A 314 26.83 15.75 -1.95
CA VAL A 314 27.97 15.81 -1.01
C VAL A 314 28.89 14.64 -1.32
N ASP A 315 30.19 14.90 -1.35
CA ASP A 315 31.25 13.92 -1.67
C ASP A 315 30.99 13.11 -2.96
N GLY A 316 30.37 13.76 -3.97
CA GLY A 316 30.04 13.16 -5.26
C GLY A 316 28.81 12.23 -5.26
N LYS A 317 28.05 12.17 -4.16
CA LYS A 317 26.81 11.39 -4.04
C LYS A 317 25.60 12.30 -3.77
N TYR A 318 24.47 11.97 -4.36
CA TYR A 318 23.20 12.65 -4.12
C TYR A 318 22.42 11.92 -3.04
N PHE A 319 21.92 12.66 -2.06
CA PHE A 319 21.27 12.08 -0.89
C PHE A 319 20.05 12.92 -0.51
N CYS A 320 18.94 12.25 -0.19
CA CYS A 320 17.76 12.95 0.28
C CYS A 320 17.95 13.42 1.72
N THR A 321 18.02 14.74 1.95
CA THR A 321 18.11 15.34 3.29
C THR A 321 16.83 15.21 4.13
N THR A 322 15.71 14.84 3.49
CA THR A 322 14.43 14.65 4.17
C THR A 322 14.50 13.42 5.09
N LYS A 323 14.23 13.64 6.38
CA LYS A 323 14.43 12.66 7.48
C LYS A 323 13.73 11.32 7.28
N THR A 324 12.67 11.27 6.47
CA THR A 324 11.88 10.07 6.16
C THR A 324 12.49 9.16 5.10
N CYS A 325 13.36 9.69 4.23
CA CYS A 325 13.89 8.95 3.07
C CYS A 325 15.37 8.61 3.24
N GLN A 326 16.23 9.62 3.45
CA GLN A 326 17.68 9.46 3.67
C GLN A 326 18.43 8.61 2.61
N ARG A 327 17.82 8.41 1.43
CA ARG A 327 18.31 7.52 0.37
C ARG A 327 19.42 8.15 -0.45
N ASN A 328 20.40 7.32 -0.84
CA ASN A 328 21.43 7.62 -1.82
C ASN A 328 20.91 7.39 -3.25
N TYR A 329 21.18 8.34 -4.16
CA TYR A 329 20.77 8.30 -5.56
C TYR A 329 22.02 8.26 -6.47
N PRO A 330 22.34 7.10 -7.09
CA PRO A 330 23.49 6.97 -8.00
C PRO A 330 23.27 7.73 -9.33
N TYR A 331 21.99 7.77 -9.71
CA TYR A 331 21.42 8.44 -10.85
C TYR A 331 20.18 9.17 -10.31
N PRO A 332 20.33 10.36 -9.70
CA PRO A 332 19.19 11.13 -9.25
C PRO A 332 18.37 11.59 -10.45
N ASP A 333 17.06 11.65 -10.29
CA ASP A 333 16.22 12.22 -11.33
C ASP A 333 16.32 13.76 -11.32
N LYS A 334 16.00 14.42 -12.44
CA LYS A 334 16.20 15.86 -12.64
C LYS A 334 14.92 16.53 -13.15
N ARG A 335 14.54 17.61 -12.48
CA ARG A 335 13.41 18.46 -12.84
C ARG A 335 13.88 19.88 -13.17
N PHE A 336 13.20 20.57 -14.08
CA PHE A 336 13.47 21.98 -14.35
C PHE A 336 13.20 22.84 -13.11
N ARG A 337 14.03 23.87 -12.92
CA ARG A 337 13.98 24.75 -11.74
C ARG A 337 14.30 26.19 -12.12
N LEU A 338 13.53 26.75 -13.06
CA LEU A 338 13.79 28.09 -13.58
C LEU A 338 13.32 29.19 -12.62
N TYR A 339 14.29 30.03 -12.20
CA TYR A 339 14.08 31.24 -11.41
C TYR A 339 14.01 32.43 -12.37
N SER A 340 12.88 33.12 -12.41
CA SER A 340 12.63 34.24 -13.34
C SER A 340 12.36 35.55 -12.59
N LEU A 341 12.80 36.66 -13.17
CA LEU A 341 12.32 37.99 -12.80
C LEU A 341 11.27 38.44 -13.83
N CYS A 342 10.01 38.45 -13.41
CA CYS A 342 8.89 38.90 -14.24
C CYS A 342 8.44 40.33 -13.88
N SER A 343 7.61 40.94 -14.70
CA SER A 343 7.00 42.25 -14.42
C SER A 343 5.69 42.50 -15.15
N ASP A 344 4.83 43.30 -14.55
CA ASP A 344 3.72 44.01 -15.20
C ASP A 344 4.07 45.52 -15.30
N ASP A 345 3.04 46.34 -15.55
CA ASP A 345 3.04 47.81 -15.52
C ASP A 345 3.13 48.41 -14.10
N THR A 346 2.93 47.61 -13.05
CA THR A 346 2.91 48.07 -11.64
C THR A 346 4.13 47.66 -10.81
N GLY A 347 4.95 46.71 -11.28
CA GLY A 347 6.16 46.29 -10.57
C GLY A 347 6.86 45.07 -11.15
N THR A 348 7.71 44.45 -10.32
CA THR A 348 8.43 43.20 -10.63
C THR A 348 8.06 42.09 -9.66
N ILE A 349 8.11 40.84 -10.09
CA ILE A 349 7.83 39.68 -9.24
C ILE A 349 8.80 38.53 -9.61
N PRO A 350 9.63 38.05 -8.66
CA PRO A 350 10.36 36.80 -8.80
C PRO A 350 9.39 35.61 -8.81
N ILE A 351 9.40 34.84 -9.90
CA ILE A 351 8.58 33.63 -10.06
C ILE A 351 9.49 32.42 -10.24
N VAL A 352 9.25 31.38 -9.44
CA VAL A 352 9.78 30.03 -9.67
C VAL A 352 8.79 29.26 -10.54
N TRP A 353 9.28 28.74 -11.66
CA TRP A 353 8.49 27.97 -12.62
C TRP A 353 8.53 26.48 -12.23
N PRO A 354 7.38 25.76 -12.24
CA PRO A 354 7.35 24.33 -11.97
C PRO A 354 7.73 23.52 -13.21
N ASP A 355 8.20 22.29 -12.97
CA ASP A 355 8.67 21.36 -13.99
C ASP A 355 7.62 20.99 -15.04
N ASP A 356 6.38 20.74 -14.60
CA ASP A 356 5.26 20.33 -15.45
C ASP A 356 4.86 21.40 -16.47
N GLU A 357 4.83 22.67 -16.07
CA GLU A 357 4.58 23.78 -16.99
C GLU A 357 5.74 24.02 -17.96
N ILE A 358 6.99 23.76 -17.56
CA ILE A 358 8.16 23.89 -18.44
C ILE A 358 8.13 22.75 -19.48
N CYS A 359 8.01 21.50 -19.05
CA CYS A 359 7.86 20.33 -19.93
C CYS A 359 6.69 20.49 -20.91
N ARG A 360 5.56 21.06 -20.47
CA ARG A 360 4.40 21.37 -21.33
C ARG A 360 4.67 22.50 -22.35
N LEU A 361 5.55 23.45 -22.04
CA LEU A 361 5.91 24.56 -22.93
C LEU A 361 7.09 24.27 -23.87
N THR A 362 7.97 23.34 -23.52
CA THR A 362 9.10 22.88 -24.36
C THR A 362 8.77 21.65 -25.20
N GLY A 363 7.91 20.76 -24.70
CA GLY A 363 7.76 19.38 -25.19
C GLY A 363 8.95 18.48 -24.85
N LYS A 364 9.88 18.91 -23.98
CA LYS A 364 11.14 18.24 -23.63
C LYS A 364 11.37 18.19 -22.12
N THR A 365 11.97 17.11 -21.65
CA THR A 365 12.50 16.91 -20.30
C THR A 365 13.88 17.55 -20.12
N VAL A 366 14.44 17.54 -18.90
CA VAL A 366 15.83 17.95 -18.65
C VAL A 366 16.83 17.11 -19.47
N TYR A 367 16.58 15.80 -19.62
CA TYR A 367 17.51 14.88 -20.28
C TYR A 367 17.61 15.09 -21.78
N ASP A 368 16.51 15.44 -22.45
CA ASP A 368 16.53 15.74 -23.88
C ASP A 368 17.40 16.96 -24.17
N VAL A 369 17.34 17.95 -23.29
CA VAL A 369 18.17 19.17 -23.36
C VAL A 369 19.63 18.87 -23.01
N GLU A 370 19.90 18.08 -21.96
CA GLU A 370 21.27 17.68 -21.62
C GLU A 370 21.93 16.79 -22.70
N ALA A 371 21.15 15.97 -23.40
CA ALA A 371 21.64 15.16 -24.51
C ALA A 371 22.02 16.02 -25.72
N GLU A 372 21.16 16.99 -26.08
CA GLU A 372 21.40 17.96 -27.15
C GLU A 372 22.58 18.91 -26.84
N GLU A 373 22.85 19.23 -25.57
CA GLU A 373 23.98 20.09 -25.16
C GLU A 373 25.28 19.32 -24.83
N SER A 374 25.30 17.99 -24.95
CA SER A 374 26.37 17.12 -24.41
C SER A 374 27.78 17.24 -25.06
N GLU A 375 27.98 18.20 -25.96
CA GLU A 375 29.29 18.59 -26.51
C GLU A 375 30.02 19.68 -25.69
N VAL A 376 29.40 20.27 -24.65
CA VAL A 376 29.96 21.43 -23.91
C VAL A 376 30.20 21.12 -22.42
N GLU A 377 31.43 21.38 -21.94
CA GLU A 377 31.88 21.03 -20.58
C GLU A 377 31.40 21.98 -19.44
N GLU A 378 30.44 22.87 -19.68
CA GLU A 378 29.98 23.91 -18.74
C GLU A 378 28.54 23.68 -18.21
N CYS A 379 28.37 22.70 -17.30
CA CYS A 379 27.08 22.22 -16.76
C CYS A 379 26.19 23.23 -16.00
N ASN A 380 26.43 24.55 -16.07
CA ASN A 380 25.71 25.58 -15.32
C ASN A 380 25.06 26.68 -16.20
N LYS A 381 25.28 26.69 -17.52
CA LYS A 381 24.72 27.70 -18.42
C LYS A 381 23.25 27.37 -18.73
N ILE A 382 22.36 28.37 -18.74
CA ILE A 382 20.94 28.15 -19.09
C ILE A 382 20.78 27.90 -20.60
N PRO A 383 20.14 26.79 -21.03
CA PRO A 383 19.92 26.41 -22.42
C PRO A 383 19.17 27.47 -23.25
N GLU A 384 19.50 27.58 -24.54
CA GLU A 384 18.86 28.54 -25.44
C GLU A 384 17.35 28.27 -25.62
N LEU A 385 16.94 27.00 -25.57
CA LEU A 385 15.54 26.58 -25.58
C LEU A 385 14.73 27.23 -24.43
N LEU A 386 15.29 27.24 -23.22
CA LEU A 386 14.65 27.81 -22.03
C LEU A 386 14.70 29.35 -22.03
N LYS A 387 15.80 29.93 -22.53
CA LYS A 387 15.90 31.38 -22.77
C LYS A 387 14.87 31.90 -23.78
N SER A 388 14.30 31.03 -24.63
CA SER A 388 13.23 31.41 -25.55
C SER A 388 11.94 31.88 -24.86
N PHE A 389 11.76 31.66 -23.55
CA PHE A 389 10.64 32.20 -22.77
C PHE A 389 10.82 33.67 -22.36
N GLU A 390 12.03 34.22 -22.43
CA GLU A 390 12.27 35.64 -22.13
C GLU A 390 11.54 36.57 -23.12
N LYS A 391 11.19 37.77 -22.65
CA LYS A 391 10.51 38.84 -23.40
C LYS A 391 9.08 38.50 -23.86
N LYS A 392 8.56 37.31 -23.53
CA LYS A 392 7.17 36.90 -23.74
C LYS A 392 6.32 37.19 -22.48
N THR A 393 5.02 37.40 -22.68
CA THR A 393 4.04 37.67 -21.63
C THR A 393 3.19 36.43 -21.35
N TYR A 394 2.92 36.14 -20.08
CA TYR A 394 2.20 34.96 -19.63
C TYR A 394 1.19 35.33 -18.54
N LYS A 395 0.07 34.62 -18.49
CA LYS A 395 -0.83 34.60 -17.34
C LYS A 395 -0.40 33.49 -16.39
N ILE A 396 -0.06 33.86 -15.16
CA ILE A 396 0.45 32.93 -14.14
C ILE A 396 -0.50 32.91 -12.94
N THR A 397 -0.86 31.70 -12.50
CA THR A 397 -1.57 31.47 -11.24
C THR A 397 -0.57 31.12 -10.14
N ILE A 398 -0.67 31.80 -9.00
CA ILE A 398 0.21 31.68 -7.83
C ILE A 398 -0.62 31.14 -6.65
N ILE A 399 -0.04 30.21 -5.87
CA ILE A 399 -0.55 29.84 -4.55
C ILE A 399 0.23 30.63 -3.50
N LEU A 400 -0.46 31.36 -2.63
CA LEU A 400 0.18 32.22 -1.63
C LEU A 400 0.47 31.44 -0.35
N LYS A 401 1.74 31.23 -0.03
CA LYS A 401 2.16 30.52 1.19
C LYS A 401 2.31 31.47 2.39
N ASP A 402 2.36 30.89 3.60
CA ASP A 402 2.76 31.57 4.84
C ASP A 402 4.13 32.28 4.70
N GLU A 403 5.05 31.66 3.96
CA GLU A 403 6.33 32.26 3.57
C GLU A 403 6.16 33.64 2.91
N ASN A 404 5.16 33.79 2.03
CA ASN A 404 4.94 35.01 1.25
C ASN A 404 4.22 36.12 2.03
N LEU A 405 3.31 35.74 2.94
CA LEU A 405 2.40 36.67 3.60
C LEU A 405 2.80 37.02 5.05
N LYS A 406 3.43 36.08 5.78
CA LYS A 406 3.92 36.28 7.16
C LYS A 406 5.43 36.46 7.22
N GLN A 407 6.17 35.60 6.53
CA GLN A 407 7.65 35.55 6.63
C GLN A 407 8.36 36.54 5.67
N GLY A 408 7.59 37.24 4.82
CA GLY A 408 8.10 38.30 3.94
C GLY A 408 8.82 37.84 2.68
N SER A 409 8.72 36.56 2.31
CA SER A 409 9.31 36.01 1.09
C SER A 409 8.67 36.62 -0.16
N LYS A 410 9.47 37.34 -0.95
CA LYS A 410 9.05 37.98 -2.20
C LYS A 410 9.26 37.09 -3.43
N VAL A 411 9.51 35.79 -3.22
CA VAL A 411 9.66 34.78 -4.27
C VAL A 411 8.41 33.90 -4.26
N TYR A 412 7.72 33.83 -5.40
CA TYR A 412 6.43 33.16 -5.50
C TYR A 412 6.52 31.93 -6.41
N MET A 413 5.85 30.84 -6.01
CA MET A 413 5.77 29.62 -6.81
C MET A 413 4.58 29.71 -7.78
N ALA A 414 4.83 29.54 -9.08
CA ALA A 414 3.75 29.36 -10.04
C ALA A 414 3.11 27.98 -9.89
N SER A 415 1.78 27.90 -9.96
CA SER A 415 1.00 26.66 -9.94
C SER A 415 0.32 26.33 -11.26
N ASN A 416 0.28 27.28 -12.20
CA ASN A 416 -0.14 27.10 -13.58
C ASN A 416 0.33 28.32 -14.40
N ILE A 417 0.73 28.10 -15.66
CA ILE A 417 1.27 29.13 -16.57
C ILE A 417 0.52 29.00 -17.91
N SER A 418 0.13 30.11 -18.53
CA SER A 418 -0.51 30.05 -19.86
C SER A 418 0.48 29.65 -20.96
N ASN A 419 -0.01 29.45 -22.18
CA ASN A 419 0.83 29.65 -23.36
C ASN A 419 1.26 31.14 -23.42
N PRO A 420 2.38 31.50 -24.07
CA PRO A 420 2.74 32.90 -24.25
C PRO A 420 1.58 33.64 -24.91
N ILE A 421 1.13 34.73 -24.28
CA ILE A 421 0.07 35.58 -24.81
C ILE A 421 0.62 36.18 -26.10
N GLU A 422 0.05 35.77 -27.24
CA GLU A 422 0.37 36.36 -28.52
C GLU A 422 -0.01 37.83 -28.49
N MET A 423 1.01 38.68 -28.35
CA MET A 423 0.99 40.07 -28.77
C MET A 423 0.84 40.08 -30.30
N SER A 424 -0.36 39.74 -30.77
CA SER A 424 -0.75 39.94 -32.17
C SER A 424 -0.40 41.37 -32.52
N GLY A 425 0.52 41.51 -33.49
CA GLY A 425 1.18 42.78 -33.73
C GLY A 425 0.13 43.85 -34.04
N ASN A 426 0.26 45.03 -33.43
CA ASN A 426 -0.59 46.19 -33.72
C ASN A 426 -0.32 46.73 -35.13
N HIS A 427 -0.68 45.94 -36.15
CA HIS A 427 -1.07 46.41 -37.47
C HIS A 427 -2.45 47.07 -37.35
N SER A 428 -2.51 48.16 -36.59
CA SER A 428 -3.69 49.01 -36.52
C SER A 428 -3.88 49.72 -37.86
N PRO A 429 -4.99 49.49 -38.60
CA PRO A 429 -5.46 50.49 -39.55
C PRO A 429 -5.84 51.71 -38.70
N THR A 430 -5.07 52.79 -38.83
CA THR A 430 -5.21 53.93 -37.92
C THR A 430 -6.37 54.81 -38.36
N GLN A 431 -7.27 55.14 -37.42
CA GLN A 431 -8.39 56.09 -37.57
C GLN A 431 -9.49 55.60 -38.57
N ASN A 432 -10.78 55.80 -38.30
CA ASN A 432 -11.40 56.95 -37.66
C ASN A 432 -12.37 56.59 -36.54
N VAL A 433 -12.36 57.41 -35.48
CA VAL A 433 -13.57 57.65 -34.69
C VAL A 433 -14.29 58.84 -35.34
N ASN A 434 -15.48 58.60 -35.86
CA ASN A 434 -16.52 59.60 -35.89
C ASN A 434 -17.85 58.90 -35.59
N VAL A 435 -18.48 59.33 -34.50
CA VAL A 435 -19.84 58.92 -34.16
C VAL A 435 -20.78 59.81 -34.95
N ASP A 436 -21.77 59.23 -35.63
CA ASP A 436 -23.10 59.85 -35.58
C ASP A 436 -24.23 58.84 -35.81
N VAL A 437 -25.46 59.28 -35.55
CA VAL A 437 -26.57 58.42 -35.13
C VAL A 437 -27.82 58.57 -36.01
N LYS A 438 -28.52 57.44 -36.21
CA LYS A 438 -29.94 57.26 -36.62
C LYS A 438 -30.38 57.40 -38.10
N GLU A 439 -31.20 56.41 -38.46
CA GLU A 439 -32.52 56.48 -39.14
C GLU A 439 -32.71 56.38 -40.66
N THR A 440 -33.81 55.65 -40.96
CA THR A 440 -34.62 55.58 -42.19
C THR A 440 -34.14 54.71 -43.37
N GLU A 441 -34.63 53.47 -43.33
CA GLU A 441 -35.29 52.68 -44.39
C GLU A 441 -35.41 53.22 -45.84
N LEU A 442 -35.43 52.30 -46.81
CA LEU A 442 -36.63 51.89 -47.59
C LEU A 442 -36.20 50.88 -48.69
N THR A 443 -36.52 49.57 -48.57
CA THR A 443 -37.64 48.82 -49.22
C THR A 443 -37.50 48.65 -50.75
N THR A 444 -38.32 47.89 -51.51
CA THR A 444 -39.51 47.02 -51.27
C THR A 444 -39.33 45.73 -52.15
N ILE A 445 -40.17 44.70 -52.34
CA ILE A 445 -41.62 44.37 -52.24
C ILE A 445 -41.66 42.91 -51.68
N SER A 446 -42.35 42.52 -50.59
CA SER A 446 -43.80 42.24 -50.39
C SER A 446 -44.35 41.05 -51.20
N ALA A 447 -45.33 40.23 -50.76
CA ALA A 447 -45.98 39.96 -49.44
C ALA A 447 -46.28 38.43 -49.39
N GLU A 448 -47.08 37.74 -48.55
CA GLU A 448 -48.17 37.97 -47.56
C GLU A 448 -47.92 37.04 -46.33
N ASN A 449 -48.56 37.07 -45.13
CA ASN A 449 -49.94 37.37 -44.67
C ASN A 449 -50.96 36.23 -44.98
N ASP A 450 -51.97 35.88 -44.15
CA ASP A 450 -52.47 36.48 -42.89
C ASP A 450 -53.21 35.47 -41.94
N LEU A 451 -53.20 35.78 -40.63
CA LEU A 451 -54.27 35.67 -39.60
C LEU A 451 -55.07 34.35 -39.23
N ILE A 452 -55.04 34.04 -37.91
CA ILE A 452 -56.19 33.86 -36.97
C ILE A 452 -57.00 32.52 -36.83
N CYS A 453 -57.04 32.03 -35.57
CA CYS A 453 -58.11 31.31 -34.83
C CYS A 453 -58.34 29.78 -34.86
N LYS A 454 -58.76 29.31 -33.65
CA LYS A 454 -59.77 28.29 -33.28
C LYS A 454 -59.40 26.79 -33.32
N ASP A 455 -59.46 26.20 -32.11
CA ASP A 455 -60.42 25.18 -31.64
C ASP A 455 -60.80 23.96 -32.52
N PHE A 456 -61.34 22.95 -31.80
CA PHE A 456 -61.95 21.69 -32.28
C PHE A 456 -61.00 20.54 -32.65
N SER A 457 -60.71 19.71 -31.64
CA SER A 457 -60.84 18.24 -31.81
C SER A 457 -62.26 17.91 -32.30
N PRO A 458 -62.51 16.86 -33.11
CA PRO A 458 -62.54 15.47 -32.60
C PRO A 458 -62.18 14.42 -33.71
N PRO A 459 -62.66 13.14 -33.73
CA PRO A 459 -62.40 12.06 -32.77
C PRO A 459 -62.09 10.65 -33.37
N THR A 460 -61.62 9.73 -32.51
CA THR A 460 -61.91 8.26 -32.49
C THR A 460 -61.41 7.35 -33.64
N GLU A 461 -61.17 6.03 -33.45
CA GLU A 461 -61.26 5.16 -32.25
C GLU A 461 -60.00 4.24 -32.15
N LYS A 462 -59.91 2.94 -31.78
CA LYS A 462 -60.86 1.83 -31.49
C LYS A 462 -60.24 0.82 -30.48
N SER A 463 -60.68 0.86 -29.21
CA SER A 463 -61.00 -0.31 -28.32
C SER A 463 -59.89 -1.35 -27.97
N SER A 464 -59.78 -2.00 -26.80
CA SER A 464 -60.38 -1.93 -25.43
C SER A 464 -59.65 -2.97 -24.53
N ASN A 465 -59.50 -2.88 -23.20
CA ASN A 465 -60.49 -2.81 -22.11
C ASN A 465 -59.79 -2.28 -20.81
N LYS A 466 -60.35 -1.36 -20.01
CA LYS A 466 -61.30 -1.52 -18.85
C LYS A 466 -60.81 -2.48 -17.73
N CYS A 467 -60.92 -2.24 -16.40
CA CYS A 467 -61.27 -1.11 -15.48
C CYS A 467 -60.80 -1.54 -14.03
N ARG A 468 -60.96 -0.89 -12.86
CA ARG A 468 -61.66 0.32 -12.30
C ARG A 468 -60.88 0.82 -11.03
N PRO A 469 -60.87 2.12 -10.65
CA PRO A 469 -60.05 2.65 -9.53
C PRO A 469 -60.80 3.31 -8.34
N ARG A 470 -60.00 3.66 -7.29
CA ARG A 470 -60.15 4.71 -6.23
C ARG A 470 -61.24 4.63 -5.16
N ILE A 471 -60.81 4.84 -3.90
CA ILE A 471 -61.29 5.88 -2.96
C ILE A 471 -60.04 6.54 -2.32
N PHE A 472 -60.12 7.83 -1.96
CA PHE A 472 -59.14 8.61 -1.19
C PHE A 472 -59.87 9.16 0.06
N PHE A 473 -59.11 9.55 1.10
CA PHE A 473 -59.56 10.50 2.13
C PHE A 473 -58.42 11.51 2.40
N GLU A 474 -58.78 12.68 2.93
CA GLU A 474 -57.99 13.93 2.82
C GLU A 474 -57.23 14.29 4.09
N ASP A 475 -56.15 15.07 3.93
CA ASP A 475 -55.32 15.64 5.00
C ASP A 475 -55.93 16.90 5.64
N VAL A 476 -55.56 17.18 6.91
CA VAL A 476 -55.44 18.56 7.42
C VAL A 476 -54.20 18.70 8.31
N ASP A 477 -53.08 19.03 7.66
CA ASP A 477 -52.12 20.11 7.98
C ASP A 477 -51.76 20.43 9.46
N ASN A 478 -50.45 20.52 9.73
CA ASN A 478 -49.92 21.69 10.46
C ASN A 478 -48.43 22.01 10.12
N GLN A 479 -48.26 22.95 9.19
CA GLN A 479 -47.24 24.01 9.15
C GLN A 479 -45.74 23.62 9.07
N ALA A 480 -45.12 23.99 7.95
CA ALA A 480 -43.69 23.83 7.71
C ALA A 480 -42.81 24.87 8.44
N VAL A 481 -41.64 24.43 8.90
CA VAL A 481 -40.49 25.28 9.26
C VAL A 481 -39.34 24.95 8.29
N LYS A 482 -38.56 25.97 7.90
CA LYS A 482 -37.67 25.91 6.72
C LYS A 482 -36.35 25.18 6.98
N GLU A 483 -35.88 24.45 5.97
CA GLU A 483 -34.54 23.88 5.89
C GLU A 483 -33.44 24.95 5.90
N PRO A 484 -32.34 24.76 6.66
CA PRO A 484 -31.03 25.30 6.33
C PRO A 484 -30.33 24.42 5.28
N LYS A 485 -29.46 25.01 4.44
CA LYS A 485 -28.86 24.34 3.26
C LYS A 485 -27.50 23.69 3.54
N LEU A 486 -27.11 22.77 2.65
CA LEU A 486 -25.76 22.20 2.54
C LEU A 486 -24.68 23.27 2.27
N LYS A 487 -23.40 22.88 2.47
CA LYS A 487 -22.17 23.58 2.06
C LYS A 487 -21.33 22.65 1.15
N ASN A 488 -20.05 22.94 0.88
CA ASN A 488 -19.37 22.63 -0.39
C ASN A 488 -17.92 21.98 -0.41
N VAL A 489 -17.75 20.70 -0.83
CA VAL A 489 -16.49 19.96 -1.15
C VAL A 489 -16.35 19.72 -2.67
N LYS A 490 -15.14 19.91 -3.20
CA LYS A 490 -14.84 19.79 -4.65
C LYS A 490 -14.67 18.35 -5.14
N LEU A 491 -15.09 18.10 -6.39
CA LEU A 491 -14.84 16.85 -7.13
C LEU A 491 -13.51 16.96 -7.87
N GLU A 492 -12.48 16.20 -7.47
CA GLU A 492 -11.15 16.29 -8.07
C GLU A 492 -11.05 15.66 -9.48
N LYS A 493 -10.10 16.20 -10.27
CA LYS A 493 -9.99 15.98 -11.73
C LYS A 493 -8.50 16.00 -12.12
N VAL A 494 -7.93 14.91 -12.61
CA VAL A 494 -6.47 14.73 -12.81
C VAL A 494 -6.13 14.31 -14.26
N LYS A 495 -4.97 14.71 -14.79
CA LYS A 495 -4.44 14.30 -16.10
C LYS A 495 -3.33 13.25 -15.91
N ILE A 496 -3.37 12.12 -16.63
CA ILE A 496 -2.38 11.02 -16.53
C ILE A 496 -2.03 10.38 -17.88
N ARG A 497 -0.86 9.72 -17.97
CA ARG A 497 -0.53 8.65 -18.92
C ARG A 497 -0.70 7.30 -18.22
N ILE A 498 -1.20 6.28 -18.93
CA ILE A 498 -1.27 4.89 -18.42
C ILE A 498 -0.04 4.13 -18.92
N ILE A 499 0.99 3.96 -18.10
CA ILE A 499 2.31 3.46 -18.56
C ILE A 499 2.48 1.93 -18.46
N ARG A 500 1.76 1.24 -17.57
CA ARG A 500 1.74 -0.25 -17.52
C ARG A 500 0.35 -0.77 -17.16
N GLN A 501 -0.01 -1.95 -17.63
CA GLN A 501 -1.20 -2.71 -17.22
C GLN A 501 -0.83 -4.15 -16.93
N TRP A 502 -1.31 -4.73 -15.84
CA TRP A 502 -1.18 -6.16 -15.55
C TRP A 502 -2.47 -6.73 -14.98
N ARG A 503 -2.85 -7.94 -15.44
CA ARG A 503 -4.05 -8.64 -14.97
C ARG A 503 -3.78 -9.27 -13.60
N ILE A 504 -4.75 -9.18 -12.69
CA ILE A 504 -4.70 -9.95 -11.44
C ILE A 504 -5.17 -11.38 -11.76
N VAL A 505 -4.21 -12.28 -11.92
CA VAL A 505 -4.43 -13.72 -12.10
C VAL A 505 -4.49 -14.39 -10.73
N THR A 506 -5.40 -15.33 -10.51
CA THR A 506 -5.41 -16.16 -9.30
C THR A 506 -4.49 -17.37 -9.46
N ARG A 507 -3.87 -17.82 -8.36
CA ARG A 507 -3.02 -19.04 -8.30
C ARG A 507 -3.71 -20.33 -8.77
N THR A 508 -5.03 -20.31 -8.97
CA THR A 508 -5.87 -21.42 -9.41
C THR A 508 -6.32 -21.37 -10.88
N GLY A 509 -6.03 -20.28 -11.63
CA GLY A 509 -6.25 -20.20 -13.08
C GLY A 509 -7.59 -19.62 -13.57
N GLN A 510 -8.51 -19.30 -12.66
CA GLN A 510 -9.69 -18.42 -12.79
C GLN A 510 -10.18 -18.13 -11.34
N VAL A 511 -10.83 -17.02 -10.99
CA VAL A 511 -11.55 -16.00 -11.77
C VAL A 511 -10.80 -14.66 -11.81
N PHE A 512 -10.99 -13.89 -12.88
CA PHE A 512 -10.40 -12.57 -13.11
C PHE A 512 -10.87 -11.52 -12.07
N LYS A 513 -9.97 -11.11 -11.16
CA LYS A 513 -10.26 -10.07 -10.15
C LYS A 513 -10.25 -8.63 -10.70
N GLY A 514 -9.89 -8.47 -11.98
CA GLY A 514 -9.64 -7.18 -12.62
C GLY A 514 -8.18 -6.99 -12.98
N PHE A 515 -7.77 -5.75 -13.19
CA PHE A 515 -6.39 -5.41 -13.55
C PHE A 515 -5.92 -4.15 -12.84
N ASN A 516 -4.61 -4.05 -12.72
CA ASN A 516 -3.91 -2.88 -12.23
C ASN A 516 -3.37 -2.06 -13.40
N LEU A 517 -3.26 -0.76 -13.17
CA LEU A 517 -2.65 0.22 -14.06
C LEU A 517 -1.56 0.96 -13.29
N LEU A 518 -0.43 1.25 -13.92
CA LEU A 518 0.50 2.26 -13.42
C LEU A 518 0.22 3.56 -14.17
N LEU A 519 -0.16 4.61 -13.43
CA LEU A 519 -0.41 5.95 -13.95
C LEU A 519 0.83 6.82 -13.70
N LEU A 520 1.02 7.82 -14.54
CA LEU A 520 2.08 8.84 -14.45
C LEU A 520 1.47 10.21 -14.77
N ASP A 521 1.77 11.24 -13.97
CA ASP A 521 1.35 12.62 -14.23
C ASP A 521 2.47 13.47 -14.86
N SER A 522 2.18 14.74 -15.16
CA SER A 522 3.14 15.68 -15.76
C SER A 522 4.24 16.18 -14.81
N LYS A 523 4.19 15.81 -13.52
CA LYS A 523 5.23 16.08 -12.52
C LYS A 523 6.15 14.88 -12.32
N ASN A 524 6.07 13.91 -13.22
CA ASN A 524 6.74 12.62 -13.15
C ASN A 524 6.33 11.79 -11.92
N CYS A 525 5.20 12.12 -11.30
CA CYS A 525 4.66 11.40 -10.15
C CYS A 525 3.93 10.15 -10.63
N ARG A 526 4.43 8.98 -10.22
CA ARG A 526 3.79 7.69 -10.50
C ARG A 526 2.73 7.38 -9.44
N MET A 527 1.58 6.88 -9.87
CA MET A 527 0.50 6.41 -8.99
C MET A 527 -0.14 5.14 -9.59
N HIS A 528 -0.11 3.99 -8.91
CA HIS A 528 -0.82 2.81 -9.40
C HIS A 528 -2.31 2.91 -9.05
N ALA A 529 -3.12 2.39 -9.95
CA ALA A 529 -4.56 2.37 -9.86
C ALA A 529 -5.12 0.96 -10.09
N PHE A 530 -6.19 0.61 -9.37
CA PHE A 530 -6.86 -0.68 -9.50
C PHE A 530 -8.22 -0.53 -10.16
N VAL A 531 -8.49 -1.42 -11.13
CA VAL A 531 -9.78 -1.57 -11.81
C VAL A 531 -10.42 -2.89 -11.39
N PRO A 532 -11.48 -2.87 -10.56
CA PRO A 532 -12.19 -4.07 -10.12
C PRO A 532 -12.75 -4.91 -11.28
N GLY A 533 -12.71 -6.25 -11.13
CA GLY A 533 -13.17 -7.20 -12.15
C GLY A 533 -14.61 -6.99 -12.65
N SER A 534 -15.50 -6.57 -11.76
CA SER A 534 -16.90 -6.19 -12.08
C SER A 534 -17.02 -4.98 -13.02
N LEU A 535 -15.98 -4.16 -13.10
CA LEU A 535 -15.87 -3.01 -13.99
C LEU A 535 -14.87 -3.26 -15.12
N ALA A 536 -14.02 -4.28 -15.03
CA ALA A 536 -12.88 -4.48 -15.91
C ALA A 536 -13.28 -4.62 -17.39
N ASP A 537 -14.36 -5.32 -17.72
CA ASP A 537 -14.83 -5.46 -19.11
C ASP A 537 -15.43 -4.16 -19.70
N LYS A 538 -15.88 -3.24 -18.84
CA LYS A 538 -16.33 -1.88 -19.20
C LYS A 538 -15.12 -0.96 -19.37
N ILE A 539 -14.27 -0.89 -18.34
CA ILE A 539 -13.15 0.05 -18.24
C ILE A 539 -11.99 -0.32 -19.17
N SER A 540 -11.71 -1.60 -19.44
CA SER A 540 -10.67 -2.01 -20.42
C SER A 540 -10.97 -1.58 -21.86
N ARG A 541 -12.22 -1.22 -22.17
CA ARG A 541 -12.64 -0.65 -23.47
C ARG A 541 -12.58 0.88 -23.50
N MET A 542 -12.23 1.52 -22.39
CA MET A 542 -12.22 2.98 -22.21
C MET A 542 -10.81 3.61 -22.25
N PHE A 543 -9.75 2.81 -22.40
CA PHE A 543 -8.38 3.29 -22.55
C PHE A 543 -7.49 2.35 -23.38
N THR A 544 -6.25 2.76 -23.58
CA THR A 544 -5.15 1.98 -24.15
C THR A 544 -3.86 2.39 -23.44
N VAL A 545 -2.99 1.42 -23.14
CA VAL A 545 -1.69 1.65 -22.50
C VAL A 545 -0.81 2.53 -23.41
N GLY A 546 0.05 3.34 -22.79
CA GLY A 546 0.89 4.35 -23.45
C GLY A 546 0.20 5.70 -23.70
N LYS A 547 -1.14 5.80 -23.62
CA LYS A 547 -1.89 7.03 -23.98
C LYS A 547 -2.38 7.85 -22.78
N LEU A 548 -2.82 9.09 -23.08
CA LEU A 548 -3.16 10.15 -22.11
C LEU A 548 -4.67 10.26 -21.84
N TYR A 549 -5.06 10.52 -20.59
CA TYR A 549 -6.46 10.65 -20.16
C TYR A 549 -6.66 11.68 -19.04
N ILE A 550 -7.82 12.35 -19.03
CA ILE A 550 -8.39 12.96 -17.82
C ILE A 550 -9.15 11.88 -17.04
N LEU A 551 -8.88 11.77 -15.75
CA LEU A 551 -9.61 10.94 -14.80
C LEU A 551 -10.46 11.82 -13.86
N LYS A 552 -11.71 11.41 -13.62
CA LYS A 552 -12.68 12.08 -12.72
C LYS A 552 -13.55 11.05 -11.98
N ASN A 553 -14.13 11.45 -10.84
CA ASN A 553 -15.05 10.62 -10.05
C ASN A 553 -14.44 9.26 -9.65
N PHE A 554 -13.15 9.28 -9.30
CA PHE A 554 -12.39 8.13 -8.82
C PHE A 554 -12.16 8.25 -7.31
N GLN A 555 -11.96 7.14 -6.61
CA GLN A 555 -11.59 7.16 -5.20
C GLN A 555 -10.08 7.11 -5.06
N VAL A 556 -9.49 7.99 -4.25
CA VAL A 556 -8.12 7.78 -3.75
C VAL A 556 -8.21 6.90 -2.51
N LYS A 557 -7.73 5.66 -2.61
CA LYS A 557 -7.62 4.73 -1.48
C LYS A 557 -6.17 4.66 -1.08
N GLU A 558 -5.87 4.90 0.18
CA GLU A 558 -4.51 4.67 0.66
C GLU A 558 -4.12 3.17 0.56
N TYR A 559 -2.84 2.84 0.41
CA TYR A 559 -2.38 1.45 0.25
C TYR A 559 -2.28 0.68 1.58
N THR A 560 -2.66 -0.60 1.57
CA THR A 560 -2.57 -1.53 2.71
C THR A 560 -1.30 -2.44 2.60
N GLU A 561 -0.97 -3.27 3.60
CA GLU A 561 0.24 -4.25 3.70
C GLU A 561 -0.46 -5.56 3.08
N GLN A 562 -1.80 -5.64 2.94
CA GLN A 562 -2.37 -6.60 1.97
C GLN A 562 -2.03 -6.19 0.52
N ASP A 563 -1.88 -4.88 0.23
CA ASP A 563 -1.21 -4.39 -0.98
C ASP A 563 0.34 -4.54 -0.83
N LYS A 564 0.83 -5.79 -0.84
CA LYS A 564 2.26 -6.16 -0.95
C LYS A 564 2.79 -5.89 -2.36
N PHE A 565 4.12 -5.87 -2.50
CA PHE A 565 4.79 -5.80 -3.80
C PHE A 565 4.27 -4.64 -4.68
N ARG A 566 4.06 -3.47 -4.06
CA ARG A 566 3.63 -2.25 -4.74
C ARG A 566 4.70 -1.84 -5.75
N VAL A 567 4.29 -1.40 -6.93
CA VAL A 567 5.22 -0.97 -8.00
C VAL A 567 5.90 0.38 -7.72
N ILE A 568 5.51 1.10 -6.67
CA ILE A 568 5.93 2.47 -6.35
C ILE A 568 5.88 2.78 -4.85
N HIS A 569 6.67 3.76 -4.44
CA HIS A 569 6.76 4.30 -3.09
C HIS A 569 5.68 5.37 -2.76
N MET A 570 4.52 5.30 -3.41
CA MET A 570 3.37 6.14 -3.07
C MET A 570 2.58 5.50 -1.91
N ASN A 571 2.03 6.30 -0.98
CA ASN A 571 1.23 5.78 0.13
C ASN A 571 -0.27 5.60 -0.21
N ARG A 572 -0.69 5.94 -1.44
CA ARG A 572 -2.07 5.82 -1.97
C ARG A 572 -2.13 5.35 -3.43
N GLN A 573 -3.22 4.66 -3.76
CA GLN A 573 -3.62 4.24 -5.10
C GLN A 573 -4.95 4.89 -5.51
N ILE A 574 -5.26 4.86 -6.79
CA ILE A 574 -6.59 5.23 -7.31
C ILE A 574 -7.43 3.97 -7.53
N ILE A 575 -8.66 3.95 -7.01
CA ILE A 575 -9.64 2.89 -7.25
C ILE A 575 -10.68 3.41 -8.24
N PHE A 576 -10.89 2.67 -9.32
CA PHE A 576 -11.93 2.94 -10.30
C PHE A 576 -13.27 2.40 -9.78
N THR A 577 -14.27 3.27 -9.69
CA THR A 577 -15.65 2.99 -9.28
C THR A 577 -16.58 2.93 -10.50
N ALA A 578 -17.86 2.63 -10.29
CA ALA A 578 -18.86 2.62 -11.37
C ALA A 578 -18.99 3.99 -12.06
N ASP A 579 -18.81 5.06 -11.29
CA ASP A 579 -18.93 6.48 -11.66
C ASP A 579 -17.65 7.09 -12.24
N THR A 580 -16.52 6.40 -12.12
CA THR A 580 -15.22 6.86 -12.63
C THR A 580 -15.25 7.05 -14.13
N LYS A 581 -14.81 8.24 -14.56
CA LYS A 581 -14.86 8.70 -15.95
C LYS A 581 -13.44 8.97 -16.46
N LEU A 582 -13.09 8.27 -17.55
CA LEU A 582 -11.95 8.56 -18.40
C LEU A 582 -12.41 9.43 -19.58
N LYS A 583 -11.61 10.42 -19.96
CA LYS A 583 -11.68 11.10 -21.27
C LYS A 583 -10.28 11.12 -21.87
N ALA A 584 -10.11 10.64 -23.11
CA ALA A 584 -8.82 10.73 -23.80
C ALA A 584 -8.34 12.19 -23.95
N LEU A 585 -7.03 12.37 -23.96
CA LEU A 585 -6.30 13.60 -24.23
C LEU A 585 -5.42 13.42 -25.47
N ASP A 586 -5.17 14.50 -26.20
CA ASP A 586 -4.18 14.53 -27.26
C ASP A 586 -2.75 14.74 -26.70
N GLU A 587 -1.72 14.21 -27.36
CA GLU A 587 -0.33 14.33 -26.91
C GLU A 587 0.23 15.76 -27.02
N ASN A 588 -0.44 16.64 -27.76
CA ASN A 588 -0.15 18.09 -27.79
C ASN A 588 -0.79 18.88 -26.62
N GLU A 589 -1.69 18.28 -25.81
CA GLU A 589 -2.32 18.97 -24.66
C GLU A 589 -1.46 18.98 -23.38
N ILE A 590 -0.58 17.99 -23.19
CA ILE A 590 0.27 17.86 -22.01
C ILE A 590 1.45 16.89 -22.25
N HIS A 591 2.66 17.31 -21.89
CA HIS A 591 3.82 16.43 -21.89
C HIS A 591 3.83 15.57 -20.62
N ILE A 592 3.95 14.24 -20.80
CA ILE A 592 4.16 13.23 -19.76
C ILE A 592 5.06 12.16 -20.39
N PRO A 593 6.22 11.77 -19.80
CA PRO A 593 7.13 10.83 -20.46
C PRO A 593 6.56 9.40 -20.57
N GLY A 594 7.22 8.55 -21.36
CA GLY A 594 6.73 7.19 -21.68
C GLY A 594 6.82 6.20 -20.52
N ASN A 595 7.94 6.22 -19.78
CA ASN A 595 8.17 5.45 -18.56
C ASN A 595 8.93 6.32 -17.54
N MET A 596 8.92 5.90 -16.27
CA MET A 596 9.67 6.51 -15.18
C MET A 596 10.14 5.38 -14.24
N PHE A 597 11.42 5.34 -13.88
CA PHE A 597 12.02 4.28 -13.06
C PHE A 597 12.65 4.85 -11.79
N ASP A 598 12.59 4.10 -10.69
CA ASP A 598 13.21 4.47 -9.42
C ASP A 598 14.33 3.48 -9.07
N LEU A 599 15.49 3.68 -9.69
CA LEU A 599 16.56 2.70 -9.75
C LEU A 599 17.34 2.56 -8.43
N TYR A 600 17.63 1.32 -8.03
CA TYR A 600 18.43 0.98 -6.86
C TYR A 600 19.84 0.49 -7.21
N GLU A 601 20.84 0.92 -6.43
CA GLU A 601 22.22 0.43 -6.50
C GLU A 601 22.32 -1.00 -5.94
N PHE A 602 23.16 -1.88 -6.49
CA PHE A 602 23.30 -3.26 -5.99
C PHE A 602 23.82 -3.33 -4.54
N ALA A 603 24.40 -2.22 -4.06
CA ALA A 603 24.80 -2.03 -2.68
C ALA A 603 23.61 -2.02 -1.70
N ASP A 604 22.44 -1.52 -2.09
CA ASP A 604 21.27 -1.35 -1.23
C ASP A 604 20.18 -2.42 -1.42
N LEU A 605 20.31 -3.28 -2.44
CA LEU A 605 19.35 -4.34 -2.74
C LEU A 605 19.12 -5.34 -1.60
N LYS A 606 20.03 -5.50 -0.63
CA LYS A 606 19.76 -6.37 0.53
C LYS A 606 18.70 -5.79 1.49
N LYS A 607 18.53 -4.47 1.52
CA LYS A 607 17.38 -3.82 2.17
C LYS A 607 16.09 -4.10 1.38
N MET A 608 16.17 -4.14 0.05
CA MET A 608 15.03 -4.47 -0.80
C MET A 608 14.68 -5.97 -0.81
N ALA A 609 15.64 -6.86 -0.54
CA ALA A 609 15.46 -8.31 -0.44
C ALA A 609 14.73 -8.77 0.83
N THR A 610 14.81 -7.98 1.91
CA THR A 610 14.27 -8.30 3.24
C THR A 610 12.88 -7.69 3.48
N GLN A 611 12.39 -6.86 2.57
CA GLN A 611 11.05 -6.28 2.57
C GLN A 611 10.17 -6.91 1.48
N THR A 612 8.84 -6.82 1.64
CA THR A 612 7.85 -7.31 0.65
C THR A 612 6.77 -6.27 0.35
N LEU A 613 7.05 -5.01 0.70
CA LEU A 613 6.14 -3.86 0.58
C LEU A 613 6.20 -3.26 -0.83
N TYR A 614 7.42 -3.09 -1.35
CA TYR A 614 7.71 -2.52 -2.66
C TYR A 614 8.42 -3.53 -3.56
N LEU A 615 8.19 -3.40 -4.86
CA LEU A 615 9.05 -3.98 -5.89
C LEU A 615 10.11 -2.97 -6.29
N THR A 616 11.21 -3.43 -6.87
CA THR A 616 12.40 -2.62 -7.07
C THR A 616 12.71 -2.48 -8.55
N ASP A 617 12.97 -1.26 -9.00
CA ASP A 617 13.55 -1.02 -10.32
C ASP A 617 15.08 -1.15 -10.19
N VAL A 618 15.72 -1.97 -11.02
CA VAL A 618 17.19 -2.19 -10.99
C VAL A 618 17.79 -2.05 -12.37
N ILE A 619 19.07 -1.68 -12.45
CA ILE A 619 19.86 -1.61 -13.69
C ILE A 619 21.17 -2.37 -13.52
N GLY A 620 21.56 -3.18 -14.51
CA GLY A 620 22.84 -3.88 -14.48
C GLY A 620 23.23 -4.52 -15.81
N ILE A 621 24.49 -4.91 -15.91
CA ILE A 621 25.08 -5.54 -17.10
C ILE A 621 24.91 -7.06 -17.01
N LEU A 622 24.51 -7.71 -18.10
CA LEU A 622 24.42 -9.17 -18.16
C LEU A 622 25.82 -9.80 -18.08
N HIS A 623 26.09 -10.60 -17.04
CA HIS A 623 27.42 -11.14 -16.76
C HIS A 623 27.55 -12.65 -17.00
N LYS A 624 26.49 -13.43 -16.73
CA LYS A 624 26.41 -14.87 -17.05
C LYS A 624 24.95 -15.23 -17.30
N LYS A 625 24.65 -15.99 -18.34
CA LYS A 625 23.34 -16.63 -18.56
C LYS A 625 23.49 -18.15 -18.45
N GLU A 626 22.49 -18.82 -17.88
CA GLU A 626 22.34 -20.28 -17.96
C GLU A 626 21.42 -20.62 -19.14
N LYS A 627 21.15 -21.91 -19.39
CA LYS A 627 20.18 -22.30 -20.42
C LYS A 627 18.76 -22.24 -19.86
N LEU A 628 17.79 -21.96 -20.73
CA LEU A 628 16.37 -22.17 -20.42
C LEU A 628 16.17 -23.63 -19.93
N ASN A 629 15.58 -23.77 -18.75
CA ASN A 629 15.40 -25.03 -18.06
C ASN A 629 13.91 -25.36 -18.03
N ILE A 630 13.54 -26.50 -18.61
CA ILE A 630 12.17 -26.96 -18.77
C ILE A 630 12.04 -28.31 -18.07
N TYR A 631 11.11 -28.42 -17.12
CA TYR A 631 10.90 -29.64 -16.35
C TYR A 631 9.42 -29.81 -16.00
N GLU A 632 9.03 -31.04 -15.71
CA GLU A 632 7.65 -31.38 -15.35
C GLU A 632 7.50 -31.48 -13.82
N LYS A 633 6.50 -30.79 -13.26
CA LYS A 633 6.14 -30.84 -11.84
C LYS A 633 4.62 -30.80 -11.69
N ASP A 634 4.08 -31.66 -10.83
CA ASP A 634 2.64 -31.75 -10.51
C ASP A 634 1.73 -31.89 -11.76
N GLY A 635 2.22 -32.59 -12.80
CA GLY A 635 1.50 -32.77 -14.07
C GLY A 635 1.41 -31.52 -14.95
N LYS A 636 2.25 -30.51 -14.69
CA LYS A 636 2.43 -29.32 -15.51
C LYS A 636 3.90 -29.12 -15.87
N GLN A 637 4.12 -28.57 -17.06
CA GLN A 637 5.44 -28.13 -17.49
C GLN A 637 5.74 -26.77 -16.87
N GLN A 638 6.88 -26.64 -16.17
CA GLN A 638 7.42 -25.37 -15.70
C GLN A 638 8.65 -24.99 -16.53
N VAL A 639 8.87 -23.68 -16.68
CA VAL A 639 10.01 -23.10 -17.40
C VAL A 639 10.68 -22.06 -16.49
N ASN A 640 12.01 -22.06 -16.43
CA ASN A 640 12.76 -20.94 -15.87
C ASN A 640 14.10 -20.71 -16.57
N ILE A 641 14.63 -19.50 -16.40
CA ILE A 641 15.99 -19.15 -16.82
C ILE A 641 16.71 -18.39 -15.71
N LYS A 642 17.96 -18.78 -15.49
CA LYS A 642 18.86 -18.17 -14.50
C LYS A 642 19.95 -17.38 -15.18
N PHE A 643 20.25 -16.22 -14.62
CA PHE A 643 21.37 -15.38 -15.03
C PHE A 643 21.95 -14.61 -13.85
N LYS A 644 23.07 -13.92 -14.06
CA LYS A 644 23.66 -13.00 -13.09
C LYS A 644 23.89 -11.64 -13.76
N LEU A 645 23.49 -10.56 -13.08
CA LEU A 645 23.81 -9.18 -13.44
C LEU A 645 25.03 -8.67 -12.66
N THR A 646 25.69 -7.63 -13.15
CA THR A 646 26.80 -6.92 -12.47
C THR A 646 26.62 -5.40 -12.56
N ASP A 647 26.96 -4.67 -11.48
CA ASP A 647 27.15 -3.21 -11.48
C ASP A 647 28.64 -2.83 -11.50
N GLY A 648 29.50 -3.79 -11.87
CA GLY A 648 30.97 -3.68 -11.85
C GLY A 648 31.60 -3.95 -10.48
N ARG A 649 30.86 -3.77 -9.38
CA ARG A 649 31.36 -3.87 -7.99
C ARG A 649 30.80 -5.09 -7.24
N LYS A 650 29.52 -5.37 -7.47
CA LYS A 650 28.72 -6.47 -6.96
C LYS A 650 28.09 -7.21 -8.14
N LYS A 651 27.66 -8.43 -7.87
CA LYS A 651 26.96 -9.29 -8.83
C LYS A 651 25.81 -9.97 -8.13
N ILE A 652 24.66 -10.05 -8.79
CA ILE A 652 23.41 -10.58 -8.23
C ILE A 652 22.84 -11.66 -9.14
N ASN A 653 22.11 -12.60 -8.56
CA ASN A 653 21.35 -13.61 -9.31
C ASN A 653 20.05 -12.99 -9.84
N VAL A 654 19.57 -13.51 -10.95
CA VAL A 654 18.23 -13.27 -11.47
C VAL A 654 17.67 -14.60 -11.96
N THR A 655 16.45 -14.93 -11.55
CA THR A 655 15.70 -16.07 -12.07
C THR A 655 14.35 -15.60 -12.60
N PHE A 656 14.18 -15.61 -13.93
CA PHE A 656 12.86 -15.43 -14.54
C PHE A 656 12.16 -16.78 -14.72
N TRP A 657 10.84 -16.76 -14.62
CA TRP A 657 9.98 -17.94 -14.60
C TRP A 657 8.81 -17.81 -15.57
N ASP A 658 8.34 -18.96 -16.03
CA ASP A 658 7.16 -19.14 -16.87
C ASP A 658 7.25 -18.25 -18.12
N THR A 659 6.16 -17.60 -18.56
CA THR A 659 6.13 -16.82 -19.81
C THR A 659 7.21 -15.72 -19.90
N LEU A 660 7.60 -15.08 -18.79
CA LEU A 660 8.66 -14.06 -18.82
C LEU A 660 10.05 -14.67 -19.05
N ALA A 661 10.27 -15.95 -18.70
CA ALA A 661 11.49 -16.67 -19.05
C ALA A 661 11.57 -16.97 -20.55
N GLU A 662 10.43 -17.28 -21.16
CA GLU A 662 10.30 -17.57 -22.59
C GLU A 662 10.45 -16.29 -23.44
N GLU A 663 9.78 -15.19 -23.04
CA GLU A 663 9.93 -13.87 -23.64
C GLU A 663 11.38 -13.37 -23.55
N PHE A 664 12.01 -13.49 -22.37
CA PHE A 664 13.41 -13.10 -22.19
C PHE A 664 14.37 -13.95 -23.01
N GLU A 665 14.16 -15.26 -23.14
CA GLU A 665 15.01 -16.10 -24.00
C GLU A 665 14.86 -15.75 -25.48
N GLY A 666 13.65 -15.39 -25.90
CA GLY A 666 13.37 -14.88 -27.25
C GLY A 666 14.12 -13.59 -27.58
N GLU A 667 14.05 -12.57 -26.71
CA GLU A 667 14.74 -11.31 -26.96
C GLU A 667 16.27 -11.40 -26.78
N ILE A 668 16.75 -12.09 -25.74
CA ILE A 668 18.19 -12.15 -25.41
C ILE A 668 19.02 -12.99 -26.41
N THR A 669 18.37 -13.73 -27.31
CA THR A 669 19.02 -14.47 -28.40
C THR A 669 19.10 -13.68 -29.71
N GLY A 670 18.54 -12.46 -29.76
CA GLY A 670 18.72 -11.52 -30.85
C GLY A 670 20.13 -10.90 -30.95
N ASN A 671 20.39 -10.17 -32.03
CA ASN A 671 21.68 -9.50 -32.26
C ASN A 671 21.77 -8.16 -31.51
N LEU A 672 22.06 -8.22 -30.21
CA LEU A 672 21.97 -7.09 -29.27
C LEU A 672 23.32 -6.36 -29.05
N GLU A 673 23.26 -5.03 -28.91
CA GLU A 673 24.42 -4.18 -28.63
C GLU A 673 25.12 -4.55 -27.31
N GLN A 674 26.41 -4.90 -27.40
CA GLN A 674 27.22 -5.30 -26.26
C GLN A 674 27.88 -4.11 -25.55
N PRO A 675 28.24 -4.24 -24.27
CA PRO A 675 27.74 -5.25 -23.34
C PRO A 675 26.25 -5.03 -23.08
N ILE A 676 25.45 -6.10 -23.00
CA ILE A 676 24.00 -5.98 -22.77
C ILE A 676 23.74 -5.39 -21.38
N ILE A 677 22.97 -4.30 -21.33
CA ILE A 677 22.45 -3.70 -20.09
C ILE A 677 20.96 -3.97 -20.01
N ILE A 678 20.51 -4.38 -18.83
CA ILE A 678 19.12 -4.72 -18.54
C ILE A 678 18.63 -3.83 -17.40
N ILE A 679 17.53 -3.11 -17.64
CA ILE A 679 16.67 -2.61 -16.56
C ILE A 679 15.68 -3.72 -16.23
N ILE A 680 15.47 -4.04 -14.96
CA ILE A 680 14.34 -4.86 -14.52
C ILE A 680 13.48 -3.98 -13.62
N ALA A 681 12.34 -3.53 -14.14
CA ALA A 681 11.41 -2.68 -13.43
C ALA A 681 10.41 -3.51 -12.64
N SER A 682 10.08 -3.04 -11.44
CA SER A 682 9.16 -3.68 -10.51
C SER A 682 9.50 -5.16 -10.30
N ALA A 683 10.79 -5.45 -10.10
CA ALA A 683 11.29 -6.78 -9.84
C ALA A 683 11.12 -7.17 -8.36
N ARG A 684 10.89 -8.46 -8.08
CA ARG A 684 10.91 -8.97 -6.70
C ARG A 684 12.35 -9.32 -6.34
N VAL A 685 13.00 -8.42 -5.61
CA VAL A 685 14.28 -8.72 -4.98
C VAL A 685 14.04 -9.71 -3.83
N SER A 686 14.92 -10.70 -3.71
CA SER A 686 14.96 -11.65 -2.60
C SER A 686 16.43 -11.96 -2.26
N SER A 687 16.66 -12.64 -1.15
CA SER A 687 17.99 -13.15 -0.76
C SER A 687 17.88 -14.64 -0.47
N TRP A 688 18.58 -15.45 -1.25
CA TRP A 688 18.57 -16.91 -1.08
C TRP A 688 19.99 -17.42 -0.86
N LYS A 689 20.24 -17.93 0.36
CA LYS A 689 21.60 -18.24 0.84
C LYS A 689 22.56 -17.07 0.59
N ASP A 690 22.12 -15.89 1.02
CA ASP A 690 22.94 -14.71 1.23
C ASP A 690 23.39 -14.00 -0.07
N GLU A 691 23.39 -14.69 -1.22
CA GLU A 691 23.32 -14.07 -2.53
C GLU A 691 21.92 -13.40 -2.73
N ILE A 692 21.92 -12.20 -3.30
CA ILE A 692 20.71 -11.54 -3.79
C ILE A 692 20.24 -12.28 -5.05
N ASP A 693 18.96 -12.66 -5.11
CA ASP A 693 18.31 -13.26 -6.26
C ASP A 693 17.04 -12.49 -6.60
N ILE A 694 16.96 -11.97 -7.82
CA ILE A 694 15.81 -11.22 -8.32
C ILE A 694 14.91 -12.17 -9.11
N CYS A 695 13.65 -12.27 -8.73
CA CYS A 695 12.64 -13.00 -9.50
C CYS A 695 11.55 -12.08 -10.04
N ASN A 696 10.85 -12.56 -11.07
CA ASN A 696 9.70 -11.86 -11.62
C ASN A 696 8.45 -12.06 -10.76
N TYR A 697 7.60 -11.06 -10.81
CA TYR A 697 6.27 -11.01 -10.22
C TYR A 697 5.28 -10.44 -11.25
N SER A 698 3.99 -10.38 -10.91
CA SER A 698 2.94 -10.01 -11.87
C SER A 698 3.18 -8.68 -12.66
N PRO A 699 3.68 -7.58 -12.06
CA PRO A 699 3.99 -6.33 -12.77
C PRO A 699 5.44 -6.18 -13.24
N THR A 700 6.30 -7.19 -13.03
CA THR A 700 7.71 -7.11 -13.40
C THR A 700 7.86 -7.04 -14.92
N GLN A 701 8.71 -6.13 -15.38
CA GLN A 701 9.02 -5.96 -16.79
C GLN A 701 10.52 -5.73 -16.95
N PHE A 702 11.19 -6.55 -17.75
CA PHE A 702 12.59 -6.31 -18.12
C PHE A 702 12.63 -5.37 -19.33
N TYR A 703 13.72 -4.63 -19.52
CA TYR A 703 13.95 -3.81 -20.71
C TYR A 703 15.43 -3.91 -21.09
N ILE A 704 15.72 -4.36 -22.31
CA ILE A 704 17.08 -4.59 -22.83
C ILE A 704 17.56 -3.34 -23.57
N ASN A 705 18.73 -2.80 -23.19
CA ASN A 705 19.37 -1.62 -23.82
C ASN A 705 18.42 -0.41 -24.00
N TYR A 706 17.44 -0.27 -23.12
CA TYR A 706 16.36 0.73 -23.21
C TYR A 706 16.88 2.17 -23.18
N ASP A 707 16.22 3.05 -23.94
CA ASP A 707 16.60 4.46 -24.03
C ASP A 707 16.22 5.20 -22.74
N HIS A 708 17.22 5.34 -21.86
CA HIS A 708 17.10 5.98 -20.56
C HIS A 708 18.47 6.48 -20.11
N HIS A 709 18.50 7.68 -19.52
CA HIS A 709 19.73 8.39 -19.16
C HIS A 709 20.73 7.54 -18.34
N SER A 710 20.23 6.63 -17.48
CA SER A 710 21.08 5.76 -16.64
C SER A 710 21.75 4.63 -17.43
N VAL A 711 21.13 4.14 -18.52
CA VAL A 711 21.74 3.16 -19.44
C VAL A 711 22.87 3.83 -20.22
N VAL A 712 22.63 5.04 -20.73
CA VAL A 712 23.64 5.86 -21.44
C VAL A 712 24.83 6.16 -20.51
N LYS A 713 24.58 6.59 -19.27
CA LYS A 713 25.64 6.85 -18.28
C LYS A 713 26.42 5.58 -17.91
N LEU A 714 25.76 4.44 -17.75
CA LEU A 714 26.43 3.16 -17.50
C LEU A 714 27.28 2.69 -18.71
N ARG A 715 26.80 2.87 -19.95
CA ARG A 715 27.61 2.66 -21.17
C ARG A 715 28.81 3.60 -21.27
N LYS A 716 28.73 4.82 -20.74
CA LYS A 716 29.86 5.76 -20.65
C LYS A 716 30.90 5.29 -19.63
N MET A 717 30.48 4.94 -18.41
CA MET A 717 31.35 4.43 -17.34
C MET A 717 32.06 3.12 -17.72
N LEU A 718 31.42 2.25 -18.52
CA LEU A 718 32.03 1.00 -19.01
C LEU A 718 33.18 1.19 -20.00
N LYS A 719 33.39 2.41 -20.51
CA LYS A 719 34.54 2.77 -21.35
C LYS A 719 35.74 3.24 -20.52
N GLU A 720 35.62 3.29 -19.18
CA GLU A 720 36.69 3.69 -18.26
C GLU A 720 37.49 2.46 -17.72
N PRO A 721 38.83 2.51 -17.61
CA PRO A 721 39.64 1.30 -17.38
C PRO A 721 39.49 0.58 -16.02
N ASN A 722 38.79 1.15 -15.03
CA ASN A 722 38.98 0.82 -13.60
C ASN A 722 37.88 -0.07 -12.98
N PHE A 723 37.02 -0.71 -13.79
CA PHE A 723 35.68 -1.16 -13.36
C PHE A 723 35.49 -2.68 -13.16
N SER A 724 36.53 -3.50 -12.94
CA SER A 724 36.34 -4.96 -12.73
C SER A 724 37.48 -5.73 -12.04
N THR A 725 37.16 -6.37 -10.91
CA THR A 725 37.87 -7.56 -10.38
C THR A 725 36.89 -8.53 -9.68
N HIS A 726 37.25 -9.83 -9.62
CA HIS A 726 36.61 -10.96 -8.91
C HIS A 726 35.50 -11.81 -9.60
N GLN A 727 35.46 -13.10 -9.19
CA GLN A 727 34.71 -14.25 -9.75
C GLN A 727 33.98 -15.03 -8.63
N PHE A 728 33.21 -16.09 -8.92
CA PHE A 728 32.26 -16.75 -7.98
C PHE A 728 32.52 -18.25 -7.68
N SER A 729 32.08 -18.71 -6.50
CA SER A 729 31.70 -20.11 -6.15
C SER A 729 30.85 -20.16 -4.85
N ASN A 730 30.27 -21.31 -4.45
CA ASN A 730 29.16 -21.35 -3.45
C ASN A 730 29.03 -22.68 -2.67
N THR A 731 28.97 -22.65 -1.31
CA THR A 731 28.49 -23.70 -0.36
C THR A 731 28.21 -23.10 1.04
N LYS A 732 27.33 -23.71 1.89
CA LYS A 732 27.03 -23.27 3.29
C LYS A 732 27.65 -24.17 4.38
N LYS A 733 27.76 -23.62 5.60
CA LYS A 733 28.34 -24.23 6.82
C LYS A 733 27.46 -23.97 8.06
N PRO A 734 27.65 -24.68 9.20
CA PRO A 734 26.92 -24.41 10.44
C PRO A 734 27.27 -23.04 11.05
N SER A 735 26.30 -22.44 11.75
CA SER A 735 26.45 -21.15 12.47
C SER A 735 27.65 -21.15 13.42
N PRO A 736 28.69 -20.32 13.18
CA PRO A 736 29.83 -20.25 14.08
C PRO A 736 29.45 -19.57 15.40
N ILE A 737 30.13 -20.00 16.47
CA ILE A 737 30.19 -19.26 17.71
C ILE A 737 31.30 -18.23 17.56
N CYS A 738 31.01 -16.96 17.82
CA CYS A 738 31.95 -15.86 17.70
C CYS A 738 31.96 -15.03 18.99
N THR A 739 33.14 -14.54 19.36
CA THR A 739 33.31 -13.47 20.34
C THR A 739 32.78 -12.15 19.78
N ILE A 740 32.52 -11.18 20.66
CA ILE A 740 32.00 -9.86 20.27
C ILE A 740 33.03 -9.06 19.44
N SER A 741 34.33 -9.22 19.68
CA SER A 741 35.36 -8.59 18.85
C SER A 741 35.41 -9.18 17.43
N GLU A 742 35.27 -10.49 17.29
CA GLU A 742 35.12 -11.17 16.00
C GLU A 742 33.86 -10.68 15.28
N ILE A 743 32.72 -10.58 15.96
CA ILE A 743 31.45 -10.09 15.37
C ILE A 743 31.58 -8.69 14.78
N LYS A 744 32.36 -7.80 15.43
CA LYS A 744 32.67 -6.45 14.90
C LYS A 744 33.71 -6.41 13.79
N THR A 745 34.36 -7.53 13.48
CA THR A 745 35.42 -7.65 12.46
C THR A 745 35.14 -8.69 11.39
N LEU A 746 33.97 -9.34 11.41
CA LEU A 746 33.49 -10.24 10.35
C LEU A 746 33.56 -9.56 8.99
N GLY A 747 34.05 -10.28 7.98
CA GLY A 747 34.06 -9.81 6.61
C GLY A 747 32.73 -10.03 5.90
N LYS A 748 32.75 -9.75 4.59
CA LYS A 748 31.56 -9.78 3.72
C LYS A 748 30.97 -11.18 3.55
N GLU A 749 31.74 -12.21 3.88
CA GLU A 749 31.38 -13.62 3.86
C GLU A 749 30.36 -14.04 4.95
N PHE A 750 30.04 -13.17 5.92
CA PHE A 750 29.01 -13.42 6.94
C PHE A 750 27.68 -12.67 6.69
N VAL A 751 27.51 -12.04 5.53
CA VAL A 751 26.42 -11.08 5.23
C VAL A 751 25.06 -11.79 4.97
N GLN A 752 24.28 -12.01 6.03
CA GLN A 752 23.08 -12.87 6.21
C GLN A 752 23.31 -14.23 6.87
N GLU A 753 24.55 -14.56 7.25
CA GLU A 753 24.75 -15.75 8.06
C GLU A 753 24.25 -15.52 9.49
N GLN A 754 23.80 -16.60 10.12
CA GLN A 754 23.48 -16.61 11.54
C GLN A 754 24.73 -16.99 12.33
N VAL A 755 25.10 -16.15 13.30
CA VAL A 755 26.17 -16.42 14.26
C VAL A 755 25.60 -16.51 15.68
N VAL A 756 26.31 -17.17 16.58
CA VAL A 756 25.97 -17.18 18.01
C VAL A 756 27.02 -16.41 18.79
N CYS A 757 26.59 -15.37 19.49
CA CYS A 757 27.42 -14.67 20.48
C CYS A 757 26.99 -15.07 21.90
N LYS A 758 27.90 -14.91 22.85
CA LYS A 758 27.67 -15.24 24.27
C LYS A 758 28.14 -14.05 25.09
N GLY A 759 27.34 -13.54 26.02
CA GLY A 759 27.70 -12.32 26.74
C GLY A 759 26.81 -11.95 27.92
N LYS A 760 27.39 -11.13 28.80
CA LYS A 760 26.74 -10.53 29.97
C LYS A 760 26.07 -9.21 29.58
N VAL A 761 24.78 -9.04 29.86
CA VAL A 761 24.12 -7.74 29.67
C VAL A 761 24.68 -6.74 30.68
N LYS A 762 25.31 -5.67 30.19
CA LYS A 762 25.87 -4.58 31.00
C LYS A 762 24.91 -3.41 31.15
N PHE A 763 24.09 -3.15 30.13
CA PHE A 763 23.15 -2.05 30.09
C PHE A 763 21.86 -2.46 29.36
N VAL A 764 20.76 -1.77 29.68
CA VAL A 764 19.45 -1.89 29.06
C VAL A 764 19.00 -0.46 28.79
N GLU A 765 18.60 -0.15 27.56
CA GLU A 765 18.31 1.23 27.16
C GLU A 765 16.93 1.68 27.65
N GLU A 766 16.90 2.52 28.68
CA GLU A 766 15.66 2.98 29.32
C GLU A 766 14.95 4.09 28.52
N THR A 767 14.40 3.76 27.35
CA THR A 767 13.69 4.72 26.48
C THR A 767 12.16 4.56 26.53
N LYS A 768 11.42 5.61 26.14
CA LYS A 768 9.96 5.51 25.91
C LYS A 768 9.57 4.68 24.67
N LYS A 769 10.54 4.17 23.89
CA LYS A 769 10.29 3.33 22.69
C LYS A 769 10.41 1.82 22.98
N TRP A 770 10.40 1.43 24.26
CA TRP A 770 10.51 0.05 24.74
C TRP A 770 9.40 -0.91 24.25
N ARG A 771 8.32 -0.34 23.73
CA ARG A 771 7.17 -1.02 23.11
C ARG A 771 6.75 -0.29 21.83
N LYS A 772 6.09 -1.02 20.94
CA LYS A 772 5.50 -0.55 19.68
C LYS A 772 4.08 -1.10 19.54
N ASP A 773 3.20 -0.36 18.89
CA ASP A 773 1.79 -0.74 18.64
C ASP A 773 1.66 -1.37 17.24
N PHE A 774 0.77 -2.35 17.08
CA PHE A 774 0.66 -3.21 15.88
C PHE A 774 -0.80 -3.48 15.48
N CYS A 775 -1.05 -3.58 14.17
CA CYS A 775 -2.41 -3.78 13.65
C CYS A 775 -2.91 -5.23 13.86
N THR A 776 -4.15 -5.38 14.30
CA THR A 776 -4.80 -6.68 14.55
C THR A 776 -5.17 -7.47 13.29
N SER A 777 -5.17 -6.86 12.10
CA SER A 777 -5.51 -7.56 10.85
C SER A 777 -4.29 -8.11 10.10
N CYS A 778 -3.14 -7.41 10.19
CA CYS A 778 -1.95 -7.62 9.34
C CYS A 778 -0.63 -7.71 10.10
N TYR A 779 -0.60 -7.30 11.37
CA TYR A 779 0.46 -7.58 12.35
C TYR A 779 1.80 -6.85 12.17
N SER A 780 1.87 -5.72 11.45
CA SER A 780 2.98 -4.76 11.57
C SER A 780 2.54 -3.41 12.18
N GLU A 781 3.48 -2.47 12.26
CA GLU A 781 3.47 -1.34 13.19
C GLU A 781 2.43 -0.26 12.82
N THR A 782 1.68 0.23 13.81
CA THR A 782 0.72 1.34 13.67
C THR A 782 1.34 2.68 14.04
N GLU A 783 0.85 3.75 13.42
CA GLU A 783 1.24 5.12 13.74
C GLU A 783 0.09 5.84 14.42
N THR A 784 0.39 6.68 15.42
CA THR A 784 -0.62 7.53 16.04
C THR A 784 -0.96 8.70 15.12
N GLN A 785 -2.14 8.70 14.51
CA GLN A 785 -2.66 9.75 13.63
C GLN A 785 -3.96 10.29 14.24
N ASN A 786 -4.08 11.61 14.38
CA ASN A 786 -5.25 12.27 15.01
C ASN A 786 -5.62 11.75 16.43
N LYS A 787 -4.64 11.21 17.18
CA LYS A 787 -4.76 10.51 18.47
C LYS A 787 -5.37 9.10 18.41
N GLU A 788 -5.84 8.64 17.26
CA GLU A 788 -6.19 7.23 17.04
C GLU A 788 -4.97 6.47 16.48
N GLN A 789 -4.98 5.14 16.54
CA GLN A 789 -3.88 4.29 16.06
C GLN A 789 -4.20 3.84 14.64
N TYR A 790 -3.54 4.45 13.66
CA TYR A 790 -3.80 4.20 12.25
C TYR A 790 -2.84 3.15 11.70
N CYS A 791 -3.38 2.12 11.05
CA CYS A 791 -2.55 1.21 10.31
C CYS A 791 -2.35 1.73 8.90
N ASN A 792 -1.13 2.21 8.60
CA ASN A 792 -0.64 2.54 7.26
C ASN A 792 -0.61 1.34 6.28
N TYR A 793 -1.18 0.22 6.69
CA TYR A 793 -1.17 -1.05 5.99
C TYR A 793 -2.46 -1.89 6.22
N CYS A 794 -3.52 -1.29 6.78
CA CYS A 794 -4.91 -1.71 6.58
C CYS A 794 -5.77 -0.53 6.10
N LYS A 795 -5.25 0.69 6.27
CA LYS A 795 -5.90 1.96 5.94
C LYS A 795 -7.28 2.08 6.57
N ARG A 796 -7.27 1.73 7.86
CA ARG A 796 -8.34 1.79 8.84
C ARG A 796 -7.76 2.33 10.14
N SER A 797 -8.57 2.99 10.96
CA SER A 797 -8.28 3.10 12.39
C SER A 797 -8.26 1.70 12.99
N VAL A 798 -7.25 1.43 13.83
CA VAL A 798 -7.14 0.25 14.68
C VAL A 798 -7.47 0.73 16.08
N PRO A 799 -8.75 0.71 16.52
CA PRO A 799 -9.15 1.28 17.81
C PRO A 799 -8.42 0.63 19.00
N HIS A 800 -7.99 -0.63 18.84
CA HIS A 800 -7.27 -1.42 19.83
C HIS A 800 -6.13 -2.20 19.14
N PRO A 801 -4.91 -1.63 19.02
CA PRO A 801 -3.76 -2.34 18.47
C PRO A 801 -3.18 -3.36 19.47
N LEU A 802 -2.42 -4.32 18.96
CA LEU A 802 -1.59 -5.24 19.74
C LEU A 802 -0.31 -4.52 20.19
N LYS A 803 0.11 -4.67 21.44
CA LYS A 803 1.37 -4.09 21.91
C LYS A 803 2.49 -5.14 21.93
N ARG A 804 3.69 -4.77 21.51
CA ARG A 804 4.84 -5.69 21.42
C ARG A 804 6.15 -5.03 21.87
N PHE A 805 7.03 -5.82 22.50
CA PHE A 805 8.31 -5.31 23.02
C PHE A 805 9.33 -4.98 21.92
N HIS A 806 10.14 -3.96 22.19
CA HIS A 806 11.26 -3.52 21.36
C HIS A 806 12.34 -2.90 22.25
N VAL A 807 13.33 -3.69 22.66
CA VAL A 807 14.26 -3.32 23.75
C VAL A 807 15.71 -3.39 23.27
N SER A 808 16.39 -2.25 23.27
CA SER A 808 17.85 -2.15 23.07
C SER A 808 18.59 -2.51 24.37
N ILE A 809 19.66 -3.30 24.26
CA ILE A 809 20.55 -3.70 25.36
C ILE A 809 22.01 -3.65 24.91
N VAL A 810 22.94 -3.46 25.84
CA VAL A 810 24.38 -3.64 25.57
C VAL A 810 24.89 -4.85 26.34
N ALA A 811 25.35 -5.86 25.60
CA ALA A 811 26.01 -7.05 26.14
C ALA A 811 27.53 -6.95 26.03
N SER A 812 28.29 -7.72 26.82
CA SER A 812 29.75 -7.83 26.67
C SER A 812 30.29 -9.20 27.04
N ASP A 813 31.42 -9.57 26.44
CA ASP A 813 32.25 -10.70 26.82
C ASP A 813 33.64 -10.21 27.27
N GLU A 814 34.66 -11.06 27.22
CA GLU A 814 36.06 -10.73 27.52
C GLU A 814 36.76 -9.93 26.41
N SER A 815 36.17 -9.86 25.22
CA SER A 815 36.72 -9.27 24.01
C SER A 815 36.14 -7.89 23.66
N GLY A 816 34.90 -7.60 24.09
CA GLY A 816 34.28 -6.30 23.87
C GLY A 816 32.79 -6.24 24.24
N GLY A 817 32.17 -5.08 24.01
CA GLY A 817 30.73 -4.84 24.17
C GLY A 817 30.01 -4.65 22.82
N ILE A 818 28.78 -5.16 22.71
CA ILE A 818 27.92 -5.16 21.52
C ILE A 818 26.52 -4.62 21.88
N GLU A 819 25.89 -3.90 20.96
CA GLU A 819 24.53 -3.38 21.12
C GLU A 819 23.55 -4.30 20.37
N LEU A 820 22.48 -4.70 21.06
CA LEU A 820 21.56 -5.74 20.61
C LEU A 820 20.10 -5.26 20.75
N ILE A 821 19.27 -5.59 19.77
CA ILE A 821 17.82 -5.31 19.83
C ILE A 821 17.06 -6.62 20.06
N LEU A 822 16.33 -6.68 21.19
CA LEU A 822 15.37 -7.73 21.49
C LEU A 822 13.97 -7.35 20.96
N LYS A 823 13.27 -8.31 20.35
CA LYS A 823 11.87 -8.16 19.92
C LYS A 823 10.94 -8.95 20.84
N ASP A 824 9.65 -8.93 20.51
CA ASP A 824 8.56 -9.42 21.36
C ASP A 824 8.77 -10.85 21.89
N ARG A 825 9.08 -11.80 21.00
CA ARG A 825 9.29 -13.21 21.39
C ARG A 825 10.51 -13.37 22.29
N GLU A 826 11.60 -12.66 22.03
CA GLU A 826 12.83 -12.73 22.83
C GLU A 826 12.57 -12.21 24.25
N VAL A 827 11.93 -11.05 24.38
CA VAL A 827 11.57 -10.49 25.70
C VAL A 827 10.54 -11.38 26.43
N ARG A 828 9.54 -11.91 25.72
CA ARG A 828 8.51 -12.78 26.30
C ARG A 828 9.03 -14.17 26.68
N THR A 829 10.06 -14.67 25.99
CA THR A 829 10.79 -15.90 26.37
C THR A 829 11.51 -15.73 27.70
N LEU A 830 11.98 -14.51 28.02
CA LEU A 830 12.64 -14.21 29.29
C LEU A 830 11.69 -13.81 30.43
N LEU A 831 10.59 -13.11 30.13
CA LEU A 831 9.69 -12.53 31.14
C LEU A 831 8.38 -13.31 31.38
N GLY A 832 7.93 -14.14 30.43
CA GLY A 832 6.64 -14.86 30.52
C GLY A 832 5.37 -13.99 30.44
N LYS A 833 5.52 -12.66 30.29
CA LYS A 833 4.46 -11.65 30.28
C LYS A 833 4.42 -10.89 28.95
N ASN A 834 3.25 -10.44 28.49
CA ASN A 834 3.13 -9.49 27.37
C ASN A 834 3.38 -8.03 27.80
N VAL A 835 3.24 -7.07 26.87
CA VAL A 835 3.42 -5.64 27.15
C VAL A 835 2.31 -5.11 28.08
N GLU A 836 1.08 -5.55 27.88
CA GLU A 836 -0.09 -5.13 28.65
C GLU A 836 0.00 -5.52 30.14
N GLU A 837 0.72 -6.60 30.49
CA GLU A 837 1.04 -7.04 31.86
C GLU A 837 2.25 -6.32 32.51
N VAL A 838 2.83 -5.35 31.81
CA VAL A 838 4.16 -4.78 32.07
C VAL A 838 4.21 -3.25 31.92
N GLU A 839 3.34 -2.66 31.10
CA GLU A 839 3.12 -1.22 31.04
C GLU A 839 2.45 -0.67 32.32
N ASN A 840 2.51 0.64 32.51
CA ASN A 840 2.00 1.35 33.68
C ASN A 840 1.49 2.73 33.27
N GLU A 841 0.61 3.32 34.10
CA GLU A 841 -0.09 4.58 33.82
C GLU A 841 0.84 5.79 33.63
N GLU A 842 2.06 5.74 34.18
CA GLU A 842 3.09 6.79 34.02
C GLU A 842 3.91 6.66 32.72
N ASP A 843 3.68 5.60 31.93
CA ASP A 843 4.47 5.25 30.73
C ASP A 843 5.98 5.18 31.03
N SER A 844 6.34 4.63 32.20
CA SER A 844 7.70 4.51 32.70
C SER A 844 8.36 3.19 32.29
N PHE A 845 9.69 3.17 32.14
CA PHE A 845 10.40 1.98 31.65
C PHE A 845 10.31 0.80 32.64
N PRO A 846 9.81 -0.39 32.23
CA PRO A 846 9.48 -1.46 33.17
C PRO A 846 10.67 -2.10 33.90
N THR A 847 10.58 -2.17 35.23
CA THR A 847 11.62 -2.75 36.11
C THR A 847 11.96 -4.21 35.80
N CYS A 848 10.99 -5.01 35.33
CA CYS A 848 11.26 -6.40 34.92
C CYS A 848 12.20 -6.51 33.71
N ILE A 849 12.19 -5.52 32.80
CA ILE A 849 13.13 -5.44 31.67
C ILE A 849 14.51 -4.96 32.16
N LYS A 850 14.56 -4.05 33.15
CA LYS A 850 15.83 -3.62 33.78
C LYS A 850 16.59 -4.79 34.42
N ASN A 851 15.87 -5.79 34.95
CA ASN A 851 16.44 -6.98 35.57
C ASN A 851 17.18 -7.93 34.60
N LEU A 852 17.15 -7.67 33.28
CA LEU A 852 18.03 -8.35 32.32
C LEU A 852 19.52 -8.00 32.55
N LYS A 853 19.79 -6.84 33.16
CA LYS A 853 21.14 -6.34 33.45
C LYS A 853 21.87 -7.23 34.47
N GLY A 854 23.12 -7.59 34.17
CA GLY A 854 24.00 -8.41 34.98
C GLY A 854 23.93 -9.91 34.68
N MET A 855 22.89 -10.35 33.97
CA MET A 855 22.67 -11.74 33.58
C MET A 855 23.47 -12.13 32.33
N ASP A 856 23.75 -13.43 32.19
CA ASP A 856 24.47 -14.03 31.06
C ASP A 856 23.50 -14.69 30.08
N TYR A 857 23.73 -14.52 28.78
CA TYR A 857 22.89 -15.11 27.72
C TYR A 857 23.73 -15.59 26.53
N SER A 858 23.17 -16.56 25.81
CA SER A 858 23.56 -16.90 24.44
C SER A 858 22.56 -16.27 23.47
N PHE A 859 23.05 -15.44 22.56
CA PHE A 859 22.25 -14.70 21.58
C PHE A 859 22.48 -15.27 20.18
N LYS A 860 21.41 -15.62 19.47
CA LYS A 860 21.49 -15.94 18.03
C LYS A 860 21.25 -14.65 17.25
N LEU A 861 22.26 -14.22 16.49
CA LEU A 861 22.23 -12.97 15.71
C LEU A 861 22.12 -13.31 14.22
N LEU A 862 21.34 -12.51 13.48
CA LEU A 862 21.37 -12.50 12.02
C LEU A 862 22.22 -11.31 11.56
N ILE A 863 23.36 -11.58 10.91
CA ILE A 863 24.26 -10.52 10.48
C ILE A 863 23.68 -9.77 9.27
N THR A 864 23.34 -8.49 9.44
CA THR A 864 22.82 -7.66 8.34
C THR A 864 23.95 -7.18 7.43
N GLU A 865 23.61 -6.44 6.35
CA GLU A 865 24.66 -5.83 5.52
C GLU A 865 25.19 -4.54 6.14
N ASP A 866 24.35 -3.80 6.85
CA ASP A 866 24.75 -2.58 7.53
C ASP A 866 25.75 -2.90 8.66
N ASN A 867 25.56 -4.00 9.40
CA ASN A 867 26.50 -4.43 10.46
C ASN A 867 27.93 -4.66 9.95
N VAL A 868 28.10 -5.17 8.73
CA VAL A 868 29.41 -5.51 8.16
C VAL A 868 29.97 -4.38 7.28
N LEU A 869 29.17 -3.82 6.38
CA LEU A 869 29.65 -2.82 5.40
C LEU A 869 29.65 -1.39 5.94
N LYS A 870 28.73 -1.05 6.84
CA LYS A 870 28.60 0.31 7.41
C LYS A 870 29.10 0.38 8.85
N ARG A 871 29.47 -0.77 9.44
CA ARG A 871 29.76 -0.94 10.87
C ARG A 871 28.63 -0.43 11.75
N ASP A 872 27.41 -0.69 11.31
CA ASP A 872 26.20 -0.47 12.09
C ASP A 872 26.24 -1.40 13.32
N PHE A 873 26.19 -0.85 14.52
CA PHE A 873 26.36 -1.63 15.74
C PHE A 873 25.05 -2.16 16.32
N ASP A 874 23.92 -1.93 15.65
CA ASP A 874 22.60 -2.45 16.03
C ASP A 874 22.41 -3.90 15.50
N TYR A 875 22.64 -4.91 16.35
CA TYR A 875 22.43 -6.31 15.97
C TYR A 875 21.08 -6.82 16.48
N VAL A 876 20.19 -7.24 15.57
CA VAL A 876 18.88 -7.81 15.95
C VAL A 876 19.06 -9.26 16.41
N VAL A 877 18.57 -9.56 17.62
CA VAL A 877 18.52 -10.92 18.16
C VAL A 877 17.34 -11.69 17.55
N THR A 878 17.58 -12.91 17.10
CA THR A 878 16.56 -13.78 16.47
C THR A 878 16.18 -15.00 17.31
N ASN A 879 16.93 -15.27 18.37
CA ASN A 879 16.60 -16.25 19.42
C ASN A 879 17.53 -16.01 20.63
N ILE A 880 17.07 -16.30 21.85
CA ILE A 880 17.82 -16.02 23.09
C ILE A 880 17.66 -17.13 24.12
N VAL A 881 18.75 -17.47 24.81
CA VAL A 881 18.78 -18.48 25.89
C VAL A 881 19.58 -17.94 27.07
N VAL A 882 19.10 -18.20 28.29
CA VAL A 882 19.81 -17.86 29.53
C VAL A 882 21.04 -18.76 29.70
N GLY A 883 22.19 -18.14 29.98
CA GLY A 883 23.46 -18.82 30.26
C GLY A 883 24.27 -19.25 29.03
N TRP A 884 25.32 -20.01 29.30
CA TRP A 884 26.37 -20.38 28.35
C TRP A 884 26.18 -21.76 27.71
N GLU A 885 25.20 -22.54 28.18
CA GLU A 885 24.98 -23.93 27.78
C GLU A 885 23.67 -24.10 26.99
N PHE A 886 23.83 -24.32 25.69
CA PHE A 886 22.79 -24.74 24.76
C PHE A 886 23.28 -25.94 23.95
N GLN A 887 22.37 -26.81 23.54
CA GLN A 887 22.71 -27.93 22.67
C GLN A 887 22.86 -27.43 21.23
N GLN A 888 23.99 -27.74 20.59
CA GLN A 888 24.13 -27.64 19.13
C GLN A 888 23.59 -28.93 18.49
N GLU A 889 22.78 -28.80 17.45
CA GLU A 889 22.27 -29.95 16.70
C GLU A 889 23.37 -30.56 15.83
N ILE A 890 23.89 -31.72 16.26
CA ILE A 890 24.72 -32.58 15.41
C ILE A 890 23.75 -33.54 14.70
N GLN A 891 23.26 -33.16 13.53
CA GLN A 891 22.59 -34.10 12.63
C GLN A 891 23.65 -34.97 11.95
N GLN A 892 23.55 -36.29 12.12
CA GLN A 892 24.38 -37.25 11.38
C GLN A 892 23.87 -37.35 9.94
N GLU A 893 24.78 -37.36 8.96
CA GLU A 893 24.42 -37.57 7.56
C GLU A 893 23.87 -39.00 7.35
N GLN A 894 22.55 -39.13 7.24
CA GLN A 894 21.95 -40.20 6.44
C GLN A 894 21.72 -39.68 5.02
N SER A 895 22.40 -40.29 4.06
CA SER A 895 22.37 -39.87 2.66
C SER A 895 21.01 -40.18 2.01
N SER A 896 20.22 -39.13 1.80
CA SER A 896 19.13 -39.16 0.82
C SER A 896 19.20 -37.94 -0.09
N LEU A 897 19.15 -38.17 -1.40
CA LEU A 897 19.09 -37.12 -2.40
C LEU A 897 17.63 -36.68 -2.54
N GLN A 898 17.34 -35.40 -2.32
CA GLN A 898 16.03 -34.81 -2.59
C GLN A 898 16.14 -33.62 -3.55
N ASN A 899 15.20 -33.56 -4.49
CA ASN A 899 15.16 -32.53 -5.52
C ASN A 899 14.70 -31.19 -4.96
N THR A 900 15.33 -30.10 -5.40
CA THR A 900 14.90 -28.74 -5.05
C THR A 900 13.53 -28.44 -5.66
N GLN A 901 12.54 -28.12 -4.84
CA GLN A 901 11.20 -27.75 -5.31
C GLN A 901 11.03 -26.24 -5.51
N SER A 902 10.16 -25.87 -6.45
CA SER A 902 9.97 -24.50 -6.95
C SER A 902 9.33 -23.53 -5.96
N VAL A 903 9.76 -22.27 -6.04
CA VAL A 903 9.08 -21.11 -5.45
C VAL A 903 7.79 -20.83 -6.23
N ALA A 904 6.73 -20.39 -5.55
CA ALA A 904 5.50 -19.97 -6.20
C ALA A 904 5.70 -18.65 -6.98
N THR A 905 5.72 -18.75 -8.30
CA THR A 905 5.70 -17.62 -9.24
C THR A 905 4.28 -17.28 -9.68
N GLU A 906 4.07 -16.02 -10.06
CA GLU A 906 2.86 -15.58 -10.74
C GLU A 906 3.22 -15.27 -12.19
N PRO A 907 2.39 -15.63 -13.18
CA PRO A 907 2.64 -15.26 -14.56
C PRO A 907 2.62 -13.73 -14.68
N SER A 908 3.77 -13.17 -15.07
CA SER A 908 3.90 -11.75 -15.39
C SER A 908 2.98 -11.37 -16.55
N GLY A 909 2.56 -10.11 -16.62
CA GLY A 909 2.03 -9.57 -17.87
C GLY A 909 3.11 -9.64 -18.96
N SER A 910 2.70 -9.99 -20.18
CA SER A 910 3.59 -10.08 -21.34
C SER A 910 4.38 -8.79 -21.56
N SER A 911 5.70 -8.88 -21.70
CA SER A 911 6.63 -7.74 -21.83
C SER A 911 6.60 -7.12 -23.24
N TYR A 912 5.43 -6.71 -23.72
CA TYR A 912 5.33 -6.02 -25.00
C TYR A 912 5.93 -4.62 -24.91
N HIS A 913 7.14 -4.48 -25.47
CA HIS A 913 7.82 -3.21 -25.66
C HIS A 913 7.19 -2.43 -26.81
N PHE A 914 6.06 -1.78 -26.52
CA PHE A 914 5.36 -0.90 -27.47
C PHE A 914 6.27 0.20 -28.05
N ASP A 915 7.28 0.63 -27.29
CA ASP A 915 8.30 1.59 -27.75
C ASP A 915 9.19 1.00 -28.86
N ASN A 916 9.63 -0.26 -28.71
CA ASN A 916 10.46 -0.96 -29.70
C ASN A 916 9.67 -1.47 -30.92
N MET A 917 8.34 -1.61 -30.80
CA MET A 917 7.49 -2.03 -31.94
C MET A 917 7.44 -1.01 -33.08
N SER A 918 8.10 0.14 -32.93
CA SER A 918 8.33 1.15 -33.97
C SER A 918 9.61 0.95 -34.79
N GLN A 919 10.52 0.03 -34.44
CA GLN A 919 11.82 -0.14 -35.13
C GLN A 919 12.03 -1.46 -35.90
N HIS A 920 11.21 -2.50 -35.67
CA HIS A 920 11.34 -3.80 -36.38
C HIS A 920 10.15 -4.18 -37.27
N LEU A 921 9.48 -3.17 -37.85
CA LEU A 921 8.53 -3.35 -38.97
C LEU A 921 9.04 -2.75 -40.30
N GLN A 922 10.36 -2.61 -40.44
CA GLN A 922 11.04 -2.23 -41.70
C GLN A 922 12.31 -3.06 -41.97
N SER A 923 12.19 -4.39 -41.99
CA SER A 923 13.12 -5.32 -42.66
C SER A 923 12.45 -6.65 -42.99
#